data_AF-A0A1E3G2T2-F1
#
_entry.id   AF-A0A1E3G2T2-F1
#
_cell.length_a   1.000
_cell.length_b   1.000
_cell.length_c   1.000
_cell.angle_alpha   90.00
_cell.angle_beta   90.00
_cell.angle_gamma   90.00
#
_symmetry.space_group_name_H-M   'P 1'
#
loop_
_entity.id
_entity.type
_entity.pdbx_description
1 polymer ?
#
loop_
_entity_poly.entity_id
_entity_poly.type
_entity_poly.pdbx_seq_one_letter_code
_entity_poly.pdbx_strand_id
1 'polypeptide(L)'
;MRALYLGLCPNCGGTISDERLSFGNPCEKCLPETVENAPVERIAELLEETGKLKSWARLVEMEKKCREAEEKFLQATGFPVWSAQRSWIKRVLKNQSFSIVAPTGMGKSVFGTFMSLMMAMEGKRAYIVVPTTTLVVQTHRRLLTYAERLGVDVPVVAYHSSMGSREKSEALEKIANGSCSVLITSTQFLAKNFELVSNQKFHFVFVDDVDAFLKASKNVDRALFLIGFPQELLETAWELVNFRIQMGRYLLENTGDKRATSENLEKIEEITKHIEFLEEKIENFKKENETGILVVASATAKAKGNRVKLLRELLGFEIGSGRSMLRNVVDTYVPVAEDVLEQVFSIVNVLGKGGLIFVPVDQGVEMAQKVATYLCQKGVQAGVVVHSEKKDIDKFERGEIDVLIGVATYYGLLVRGIDLPHVVRYVVFAGVPRFKFSLEPERPDVVKLLGLLEDLLDIVDPSEVKKVERYIEFLKGLLNRQTLQVKESRELKKLEEIAQFIIGTLRRPEVIDKLEGSRFVAIEHVNGKLHVKIPDVRTYIQATGRVSRLFVGGVTKGISVILADDEKLLNGLVRQMRWYYPEFQTLPFASLDVEKLMEEIDRDRKRVRDIMEGKLTESTRDLVKSSLFIVESPNKARTIANFFGQPTRRKVGNLLTYEVTAGDKVITIVATGGHVVDLVTSDGYHGVLVEKKNGVLRFYPVYDTIKRCKACGHQFVDTQEQPPTCPRCGSENLINSSNTLETLKELAMEVDEVLIGTDPDIEGEKIAWDVANALKPYAKVIKRTEFHEVTRQAIVKAISEAREIDLPKVEAQLVRRIEDRWIGFELSQRLWKVFKNNKLSTGRVQTPVLGWIIERYNSFLNEKVSTLVVNLENGVKLSTLLDSTREPKLVEGKVTVVSVKLEEKELSPPPPYITATLLKDASQLGFSAEYAMSLAQDLFETGLITYIRTDSVHVSNVGIEVAKEYLSEKLGAEYFSPRKWAGEGTHECIRPTRPIDRKKLQQLLETKTLVTSQKLSPDHLRLYEMIFNRFIASQMRSIRVLYQQANLRTEDVSFQYDGYVEVFEHGWDLMISLNVPKATRLTEGTELKIISTKYWVTPKFQLFSQGDVVELMKERKIGRPSTYSKIVKVLLDRLYVTETRKRGKLIPTELGIKVYDYVSKKFAQLVSEDRTRQLEAEMDQVEKGADYQAILGEVFVELKNILGIREHRETV
;
A
#
# COMPACT_ATOMS: atom_id res chain seq x y z
N MET A 1 -1.20 4.14 -35.11
CA MET A 1 -2.50 4.23 -34.41
C MET A 1 -2.99 2.84 -34.01
N ARG A 2 -3.41 2.67 -32.75
CA ARG A 2 -4.03 1.45 -32.19
C ARG A 2 -5.45 1.65 -31.69
N ALA A 3 -5.81 2.86 -31.22
CA ALA A 3 -7.14 3.14 -30.68
C ALA A 3 -7.53 4.61 -30.81
N LEU A 4 -8.82 4.88 -30.66
CA LEU A 4 -9.38 6.22 -30.57
C LEU A 4 -10.04 6.42 -29.21
N TYR A 5 -9.90 7.61 -28.66
CA TYR A 5 -10.51 8.01 -27.40
C TYR A 5 -11.44 9.20 -27.62
N LEU A 6 -12.71 9.04 -27.27
CA LEU A 6 -13.70 10.12 -27.25
C LEU A 6 -13.44 11.02 -26.03
N GLY A 7 -13.61 12.33 -26.19
CA GLY A 7 -13.54 13.24 -25.04
C GLY A 7 -12.13 13.59 -24.54
N LEU A 8 -11.07 12.99 -25.09
CA LEU A 8 -9.72 13.08 -24.50
C LEU A 8 -8.76 14.08 -25.18
N CYS A 9 -9.18 14.79 -26.24
CA CYS A 9 -8.31 15.84 -26.80
C CYS A 9 -8.03 16.93 -25.75
N PRO A 10 -6.76 17.19 -25.40
CA PRO A 10 -6.38 18.16 -24.36
C PRO A 10 -6.74 19.61 -24.70
N ASN A 11 -6.99 19.94 -25.97
CA ASN A 11 -7.35 21.29 -26.40
C ASN A 11 -8.87 21.47 -26.57
N CYS A 12 -9.54 20.63 -27.36
CA CYS A 12 -10.96 20.81 -27.70
C CYS A 12 -11.93 19.83 -27.03
N GLY A 13 -11.43 18.82 -26.31
CA GLY A 13 -12.27 17.76 -25.74
C GLY A 13 -12.88 16.82 -26.79
N GLY A 14 -12.46 16.88 -28.06
CA GLY A 14 -12.91 15.98 -29.11
C GLY A 14 -12.20 14.63 -29.13
N THR A 15 -12.54 13.79 -30.11
CA THR A 15 -11.91 12.50 -30.37
C THR A 15 -10.43 12.66 -30.73
N ILE A 16 -9.58 11.76 -30.22
CA ILE A 16 -8.14 11.76 -30.47
C ILE A 16 -7.60 10.32 -30.53
N SER A 17 -6.57 10.08 -31.35
CA SER A 17 -5.89 8.78 -31.41
C SER A 17 -4.87 8.60 -30.29
N ASP A 18 -4.65 7.34 -29.91
CA ASP A 18 -3.57 6.94 -29.00
C ASP A 18 -2.20 7.46 -29.46
N GLU A 19 -1.94 7.42 -30.77
CA GLU A 19 -0.68 7.86 -31.36
C GLU A 19 -0.44 9.35 -31.11
N ARG A 20 -1.44 10.21 -31.34
CA ARG A 20 -1.30 11.66 -31.07
C ARG A 20 -1.15 11.93 -29.58
N LEU A 21 -1.88 11.21 -28.73
CA LEU A 21 -1.72 11.29 -27.27
C LEU A 21 -0.31 10.88 -26.84
N SER A 22 0.25 9.82 -27.42
CA SER A 22 1.60 9.32 -27.09
C SER A 22 2.70 10.34 -27.40
N PHE A 23 2.50 11.18 -28.42
CA PHE A 23 3.37 12.31 -28.74
C PHE A 23 3.03 13.59 -27.96
N GLY A 24 2.00 13.57 -27.09
CA GLY A 24 1.56 14.76 -26.36
C GLY A 24 0.91 15.82 -27.24
N ASN A 25 0.33 15.47 -28.38
CA ASN A 25 -0.31 16.42 -29.30
C ASN A 25 -1.82 16.55 -29.03
N PRO A 26 -2.46 17.68 -29.42
CA PRO A 26 -3.91 17.76 -29.54
C PRO A 26 -4.39 16.97 -30.77
N CYS A 27 -5.71 16.81 -30.93
CA CYS A 27 -6.27 16.05 -32.07
C CYS A 27 -5.98 16.72 -33.42
N GLU A 28 -6.09 15.94 -34.50
CA GLU A 28 -5.81 16.38 -35.87
C GLU A 28 -6.66 17.58 -36.31
N LYS A 29 -7.91 17.67 -35.82
CA LYS A 29 -8.78 18.83 -36.06
C LYS A 29 -8.23 20.12 -35.44
N CYS A 30 -7.53 20.01 -34.30
CA CYS A 30 -6.89 21.14 -33.63
C CYS A 30 -5.56 21.49 -34.27
N LEU A 31 -4.68 20.51 -34.44
CA LEU A 31 -3.37 20.68 -35.06
C LEU A 31 -3.20 19.57 -36.10
N PRO A 32 -3.25 19.88 -37.41
CA PRO A 32 -3.12 18.86 -38.45
C PRO A 32 -1.77 18.15 -38.39
N GLU A 33 -0.69 18.92 -38.21
CA GLU A 33 0.66 18.38 -38.09
C GLU A 33 0.86 17.67 -36.75
N THR A 34 1.71 16.64 -36.74
CA THR A 34 2.15 15.96 -35.52
C THR A 34 3.55 16.44 -35.20
N VAL A 35 3.78 16.92 -33.99
CA VAL A 35 5.10 17.39 -33.56
C VAL A 35 5.61 16.51 -32.43
N GLU A 36 6.76 15.87 -32.63
CA GLU A 36 7.34 14.99 -31.63
C GLU A 36 8.07 15.77 -30.53
N ASN A 37 7.78 15.45 -29.26
CA ASN A 37 8.48 15.99 -28.09
C ASN A 37 8.52 17.53 -28.00
N ALA A 38 7.52 18.22 -28.57
CA ALA A 38 7.41 19.67 -28.47
C ALA A 38 7.03 20.13 -27.05
N PRO A 39 7.62 21.22 -26.53
CA PRO A 39 7.15 21.87 -25.32
C PRO A 39 5.69 22.33 -25.45
N VAL A 40 5.00 22.43 -24.31
CA VAL A 40 3.58 22.85 -24.28
C VAL A 40 3.37 24.24 -24.88
N GLU A 41 4.38 25.10 -24.76
CA GLU A 41 4.41 26.46 -25.32
C GLU A 41 4.44 26.42 -26.85
N ARG A 42 5.28 25.56 -27.44
CA ARG A 42 5.39 25.48 -28.90
C ARG A 42 4.10 24.98 -29.53
N ILE A 43 3.42 24.03 -28.88
CA ILE A 43 2.10 23.56 -29.32
C ILE A 43 1.07 24.69 -29.21
N ALA A 44 1.16 25.53 -28.18
CA ALA A 44 0.29 26.67 -28.00
C ALA A 44 0.45 27.70 -29.13
N GLU A 45 1.69 28.05 -29.48
CA GLU A 45 2.00 28.96 -30.60
C GLU A 45 1.35 28.45 -31.90
N LEU A 46 1.52 27.17 -32.22
CA LEU A 46 0.91 26.56 -33.41
C LEU A 46 -0.63 26.58 -33.37
N LEU A 47 -1.21 26.41 -32.17
CA LEU A 47 -2.66 26.52 -31.98
C LEU A 47 -3.16 27.97 -32.07
N GLU A 48 -2.36 28.96 -31.68
CA GLU A 48 -2.65 30.38 -31.83
C GLU A 48 -2.56 30.81 -33.29
N GLU A 49 -1.50 30.42 -34.01
CA GLU A 49 -1.31 30.65 -35.45
C GLU A 49 -2.50 30.15 -36.27
N THR A 50 -3.12 29.04 -35.83
CA THR A 50 -4.28 28.43 -36.48
C THR A 50 -5.63 28.89 -35.92
N GLY A 51 -5.66 29.79 -34.93
CA GLY A 51 -6.88 30.31 -34.30
C GLY A 51 -7.69 29.27 -33.52
N LYS A 52 -7.04 28.19 -33.08
CA LYS A 52 -7.68 27.01 -32.46
C LYS A 52 -7.31 26.80 -31.00
N LEU A 53 -6.55 27.71 -30.38
CA LEU A 53 -6.22 27.64 -28.95
C LEU A 53 -7.49 27.70 -28.08
N LYS A 54 -7.69 26.68 -27.24
CA LYS A 54 -8.81 26.54 -26.30
C LYS A 54 -8.28 26.16 -24.91
N SER A 55 -8.58 24.95 -24.42
CA SER A 55 -8.19 24.50 -23.08
C SER A 55 -6.68 24.37 -22.89
N TRP A 56 -5.91 24.24 -23.97
CA TRP A 56 -4.45 24.16 -23.93
C TRP A 56 -3.81 25.42 -23.32
N ALA A 57 -4.46 26.58 -23.42
CA ALA A 57 -3.99 27.84 -22.83
C ALA A 57 -3.72 27.73 -21.32
N ARG A 58 -4.53 26.94 -20.61
CA ARG A 58 -4.39 26.74 -19.15
C ARG A 58 -3.10 26.00 -18.78
N LEU A 59 -2.63 25.11 -19.65
CA LEU A 59 -1.38 24.37 -19.43
C LEU A 59 -0.17 25.30 -19.50
N VAL A 60 -0.18 26.17 -20.50
CA VAL A 60 0.87 27.16 -20.76
C VAL A 60 0.90 28.23 -19.68
N GLU A 61 -0.27 28.74 -19.28
CA GLU A 61 -0.36 29.74 -18.22
C GLU A 61 0.25 29.23 -16.90
N MET A 62 -0.02 27.98 -16.54
CA MET A 62 0.54 27.37 -15.34
C MET A 62 2.06 27.20 -15.43
N GLU A 63 2.58 26.66 -16.54
CA GLU A 63 4.04 26.47 -16.69
C GLU A 63 4.77 27.82 -16.75
N LYS A 64 4.19 28.85 -17.39
CA LYS A 64 4.72 30.21 -17.40
C LYS A 64 4.81 30.82 -16.00
N LYS A 65 3.73 30.78 -15.22
CA LYS A 65 3.73 31.27 -13.82
C LYS A 65 4.74 30.50 -12.95
N CYS A 66 4.87 29.19 -13.17
CA CYS A 66 5.86 28.37 -12.47
C CYS A 66 7.30 28.79 -12.83
N ARG A 67 7.60 29.02 -14.11
CA ARG A 67 8.93 29.44 -14.57
C ARG A 67 9.30 30.82 -14.04
N GLU A 68 8.36 31.78 -14.05
CA GLU A 68 8.57 33.10 -13.45
C GLU A 68 8.88 33.01 -11.95
N ALA A 69 8.22 32.10 -11.22
CA ALA A 69 8.52 31.84 -9.82
C ALA A 69 9.89 31.17 -9.63
N GLU A 70 10.29 30.25 -10.52
CA GLU A 70 11.60 29.59 -10.49
C GLU A 70 12.75 30.59 -10.74
N GLU A 71 12.60 31.49 -11.72
CA GLU A 71 13.56 32.55 -12.02
C GLU A 71 13.75 33.49 -10.81
N LYS A 72 12.64 33.94 -10.21
CA LYS A 72 12.67 34.76 -8.99
C LYS A 72 13.24 33.99 -7.80
N PHE A 73 12.96 32.70 -7.68
CA PHE A 73 13.51 31.86 -6.61
C PHE A 73 15.03 31.75 -6.72
N LEU A 74 15.54 31.55 -7.94
CA LEU A 74 16.98 31.54 -8.21
C LEU A 74 17.62 32.88 -7.87
N GLN A 75 17.03 33.99 -8.28
CA GLN A 75 17.52 35.33 -7.96
C GLN A 75 17.53 35.61 -6.44
N ALA A 76 16.46 35.26 -5.74
CA ALA A 76 16.33 35.51 -4.30
C ALA A 76 17.26 34.62 -3.47
N THR A 77 17.27 33.31 -3.74
CA THR A 77 17.94 32.33 -2.90
C THR A 77 19.38 32.06 -3.33
N GLY A 78 19.70 32.27 -4.62
CA GLY A 78 20.95 31.83 -5.24
C GLY A 78 20.93 30.35 -5.67
N PHE A 79 19.81 29.66 -5.48
CA PHE A 79 19.66 28.22 -5.76
C PHE A 79 18.47 27.96 -6.68
N PRO A 80 18.55 26.99 -7.59
CA PRO A 80 17.40 26.59 -8.38
C PRO A 80 16.41 25.80 -7.53
N VAL A 81 15.16 25.80 -7.98
CA VAL A 81 14.05 25.10 -7.32
C VAL A 81 14.24 23.58 -7.47
N TRP A 82 14.09 22.82 -6.38
CA TRP A 82 14.07 21.35 -6.44
C TRP A 82 12.71 20.81 -6.89
N SER A 83 12.66 19.60 -7.45
CA SER A 83 11.40 18.96 -7.90
C SER A 83 10.26 19.05 -6.87
N ALA A 84 10.52 18.71 -5.61
CA ALA A 84 9.49 18.80 -4.57
C ALA A 84 9.03 20.25 -4.29
N GLN A 85 9.96 21.22 -4.29
CA GLN A 85 9.63 22.63 -4.11
C GLN A 85 8.83 23.16 -5.29
N ARG A 86 9.15 22.73 -6.50
CA ARG A 86 8.41 23.03 -7.73
C ARG A 86 6.96 22.57 -7.62
N SER A 87 6.74 21.36 -7.11
CA SER A 87 5.39 20.85 -6.81
C SER A 87 4.65 21.75 -5.80
N TRP A 88 5.33 22.20 -4.75
CA TRP A 88 4.74 23.11 -3.75
C TRP A 88 4.40 24.49 -4.32
N ILE A 89 5.26 25.05 -5.16
CA ILE A 89 5.01 26.31 -5.87
C ILE A 89 3.76 26.17 -6.74
N LYS A 90 3.67 25.10 -7.55
CA LYS A 90 2.48 24.82 -8.37
C LYS A 90 1.19 24.74 -7.53
N ARG A 91 1.23 24.12 -6.35
CA ARG A 91 0.07 24.06 -5.43
C ARG A 91 -0.34 25.44 -4.91
N VAL A 92 0.64 26.27 -4.53
CA VAL A 92 0.35 27.64 -4.08
C VAL A 92 -0.21 28.49 -5.22
N LEU A 93 0.32 28.37 -6.44
CA LEU A 93 -0.21 29.03 -7.63
C LEU A 93 -1.64 28.59 -7.99
N LYS A 94 -2.03 27.36 -7.61
CA LYS A 94 -3.40 26.84 -7.72
C LYS A 94 -4.30 27.23 -6.53
N ASN A 95 -3.85 28.11 -5.62
CA ASN A 95 -4.54 28.47 -4.37
C ASN A 95 -4.87 27.26 -3.47
N GLN A 96 -4.02 26.24 -3.45
CA GLN A 96 -4.24 25.03 -2.64
C GLN A 96 -3.48 25.08 -1.32
N SER A 97 -4.19 24.75 -0.24
CA SER A 97 -3.59 24.49 1.08
C SER A 97 -3.12 23.04 1.18
N PHE A 98 -1.98 22.79 1.82
CA PHE A 98 -1.42 21.44 1.93
C PHE A 98 -0.43 21.29 3.09
N SER A 99 -0.09 20.05 3.42
CA SER A 99 1.01 19.75 4.33
C SER A 99 2.25 19.32 3.54
N ILE A 100 3.41 19.91 3.85
CA ILE A 100 4.67 19.54 3.19
C ILE A 100 5.17 18.22 3.77
N VAL A 101 5.13 17.13 2.98
CA VAL A 101 5.80 15.87 3.29
C VAL A 101 7.13 15.81 2.55
N ALA A 102 8.21 15.96 3.29
CA ALA A 102 9.56 15.93 2.72
C ALA A 102 10.61 15.65 3.80
N PRO A 103 11.76 15.06 3.43
CA PRO A 103 12.92 14.95 4.32
C PRO A 103 13.35 16.31 4.88
N THR A 104 14.08 16.28 6.00
CA THR A 104 14.72 17.49 6.54
C THR A 104 15.82 17.97 5.60
N GLY A 105 16.07 19.28 5.53
CA GLY A 105 17.03 19.87 4.59
C GLY A 105 16.47 20.19 3.20
N MET A 106 15.22 19.83 2.89
CA MET A 106 14.53 20.16 1.61
C MET A 106 14.21 21.65 1.39
N GLY A 107 14.73 22.55 2.23
CA GLY A 107 14.42 23.97 2.15
C GLY A 107 12.94 24.30 2.42
N LYS A 108 12.24 23.59 3.31
CA LYS A 108 10.83 23.88 3.65
C LYS A 108 10.65 25.34 4.10
N SER A 109 11.51 25.80 5.03
CA SER A 109 11.50 27.17 5.51
C SER A 109 11.95 28.16 4.43
N VAL A 110 12.87 27.77 3.54
CA VAL A 110 13.28 28.59 2.38
C VAL A 110 12.09 28.84 1.45
N PHE A 111 11.37 27.78 1.09
CA PHE A 111 10.14 27.84 0.33
C PHE A 111 9.09 28.73 1.00
N GLY A 112 8.82 28.51 2.30
CA GLY A 112 7.82 29.29 3.04
C GLY A 112 8.14 30.78 3.11
N THR A 113 9.42 31.12 3.34
CA THR A 113 9.91 32.51 3.31
C THR A 113 9.79 33.12 1.92
N PHE A 114 10.22 32.41 0.87
CA PHE A 114 10.12 32.88 -0.51
C PHE A 114 8.68 33.10 -0.96
N MET A 115 7.78 32.15 -0.70
CA MET A 115 6.38 32.29 -1.08
C MET A 115 5.67 33.41 -0.34
N SER A 116 6.04 33.67 0.92
CA SER A 116 5.53 34.81 1.68
C SER A 116 5.98 36.14 1.06
N LEU A 117 7.21 36.23 0.58
CA LEU A 117 7.73 37.39 -0.15
C LEU A 117 7.02 37.57 -1.50
N MET A 118 6.85 36.50 -2.28
CA MET A 118 6.11 36.52 -3.54
C MET A 118 4.68 37.02 -3.36
N MET A 119 3.96 36.55 -2.33
CA MET A 119 2.62 37.03 -2.00
C MET A 119 2.63 38.52 -1.67
N ALA A 120 3.62 38.98 -0.88
CA ALA A 120 3.77 40.40 -0.56
C ALA A 120 4.04 41.28 -1.79
N MET A 121 4.80 40.78 -2.78
CA MET A 121 5.03 41.46 -4.05
C MET A 121 3.74 41.61 -4.88
N GLU A 122 2.78 40.71 -4.72
CA GLU A 122 1.44 40.80 -5.33
C GLU A 122 0.46 41.66 -4.51
N GLY A 123 0.93 42.35 -3.47
CA GLY A 123 0.09 43.13 -2.56
C GLY A 123 -0.72 42.30 -1.56
N LYS A 124 -0.45 40.99 -1.47
CA LYS A 124 -1.13 40.08 -0.54
C LYS A 124 -0.37 39.97 0.77
N ARG A 125 -1.11 39.79 1.88
CA ARG A 125 -0.52 39.65 3.22
C ARG A 125 -0.14 38.21 3.54
N ALA A 126 1.05 38.01 4.11
CA ALA A 126 1.59 36.71 4.49
C ALA A 126 1.94 36.63 6.00
N TYR A 127 1.83 35.44 6.59
CA TYR A 127 2.17 35.19 7.99
C TYR A 127 3.01 33.92 8.14
N ILE A 128 4.22 34.06 8.69
CA ILE A 128 5.12 32.96 9.02
C ILE A 128 5.10 32.68 10.52
N VAL A 129 4.82 31.44 10.90
CA VAL A 129 4.81 30.95 12.28
C VAL A 129 5.90 29.90 12.47
N VAL A 130 6.85 30.17 13.36
CA VAL A 130 8.01 29.30 13.65
C VAL A 130 8.03 28.85 15.12
N PRO A 131 8.69 27.73 15.48
CA PRO A 131 8.56 27.17 16.83
C PRO A 131 9.38 27.90 17.91
N THR A 132 10.46 28.60 17.53
CA THR A 132 11.39 29.22 18.49
C THR A 132 11.70 30.67 18.15
N THR A 133 12.01 31.46 19.18
CA THR A 133 12.52 32.84 19.05
C THR A 133 13.75 32.92 18.13
N THR A 134 14.66 31.94 18.17
CA THR A 134 15.86 31.93 17.31
C THR A 134 15.47 31.83 15.83
N LEU A 135 14.50 30.97 15.50
CA LEU A 135 14.02 30.82 14.12
C LEU A 135 13.27 32.06 13.62
N VAL A 136 12.64 32.85 14.50
CA VAL A 136 12.02 34.14 14.10
C VAL A 136 13.10 35.07 13.55
N VAL A 137 14.20 35.23 14.28
CA VAL A 137 15.32 36.11 13.90
C VAL A 137 15.97 35.61 12.60
N GLN A 138 16.24 34.30 12.49
CA GLN A 138 16.83 33.71 11.29
C GLN A 138 15.92 33.86 10.06
N THR A 139 14.61 33.67 10.21
CA THR A 139 13.64 33.81 9.12
C THR A 139 13.49 35.27 8.69
N HIS A 140 13.47 36.20 9.65
CA HIS A 140 13.41 37.64 9.39
C HIS A 140 14.62 38.11 8.58
N ARG A 141 15.84 37.76 9.03
CA ARG A 141 17.07 38.09 8.31
C ARG A 141 17.07 37.55 6.88
N ARG A 142 16.67 36.28 6.73
CA ARG A 142 16.58 35.60 5.42
C ARG A 142 15.61 36.31 4.47
N LEU A 143 14.45 36.70 4.95
CA LEU A 143 13.44 37.37 4.14
C LEU A 143 13.96 38.73 3.64
N LEU A 144 14.58 39.53 4.51
CA LEU A 144 15.18 40.81 4.12
C LEU A 144 16.27 40.63 3.06
N THR A 145 17.13 39.61 3.20
CA THR A 145 18.13 39.28 2.17
C THR A 145 17.49 38.90 0.84
N TYR A 146 16.37 38.17 0.84
CA TYR A 146 15.65 37.82 -0.38
C TYR A 146 15.02 39.05 -1.04
N ALA A 147 14.43 39.94 -0.24
CA ALA A 147 13.84 41.20 -0.71
C ALA A 147 14.91 42.10 -1.35
N GLU A 148 16.07 42.25 -0.71
CA GLU A 148 17.21 42.99 -1.23
C GLU A 148 17.71 42.44 -2.57
N ARG A 149 17.88 41.12 -2.70
CA ARG A 149 18.33 40.46 -3.94
C ARG A 149 17.32 40.57 -5.09
N LEU A 150 16.04 40.63 -4.77
CA LEU A 150 14.96 40.86 -5.74
C LEU A 150 14.74 42.35 -6.06
N GLY A 151 15.39 43.26 -5.33
CA GLY A 151 15.21 44.70 -5.50
C GLY A 151 13.81 45.18 -5.09
N VAL A 152 13.17 44.53 -4.12
CA VAL A 152 11.82 44.87 -3.65
C VAL A 152 11.84 45.37 -2.22
N ASP A 153 11.08 46.43 -1.96
CA ASP A 153 10.83 46.94 -0.61
C ASP A 153 9.45 46.47 -0.14
N VAL A 154 9.42 45.65 0.90
CA VAL A 154 8.19 45.08 1.48
C VAL A 154 8.19 45.29 2.98
N PRO A 155 7.09 45.79 3.57
CA PRO A 155 7.01 46.03 5.00
C PRO A 155 6.90 44.70 5.76
N VAL A 156 7.98 44.34 6.46
CA VAL A 156 8.12 43.09 7.22
C VAL A 156 8.21 43.40 8.70
N VAL A 157 7.45 42.67 9.51
CA VAL A 157 7.49 42.79 10.98
C VAL A 157 7.76 41.43 11.61
N ALA A 158 8.80 41.35 12.43
CA ALA A 158 9.11 40.17 13.23
C ALA A 158 8.94 40.48 14.73
N TYR A 159 8.35 39.56 15.49
CA TYR A 159 8.22 39.69 16.95
C TYR A 159 8.86 38.51 17.67
N HIS A 160 9.76 38.80 18.61
CA HIS A 160 10.39 37.77 19.43
C HIS A 160 10.68 38.23 20.88
N SER A 161 10.70 37.27 21.80
CA SER A 161 10.78 37.54 23.25
C SER A 161 12.08 38.24 23.70
N SER A 162 13.15 38.16 22.92
CA SER A 162 14.45 38.78 23.22
C SER A 162 14.60 40.24 22.74
N MET A 163 13.57 40.84 22.13
CA MET A 163 13.59 42.26 21.76
C MET A 163 13.58 43.20 22.98
N GLY A 164 14.13 44.41 22.80
CA GLY A 164 14.05 45.49 23.79
C GLY A 164 12.61 45.95 24.03
N SER A 165 12.34 46.63 25.16
CA SER A 165 10.99 47.08 25.53
C SER A 165 10.37 48.02 24.49
N ARG A 166 11.16 48.97 23.97
CA ARG A 166 10.72 49.91 22.93
C ARG A 166 10.41 49.23 21.60
N GLU A 167 11.33 48.39 21.11
CA GLU A 167 11.14 47.62 19.87
C GLU A 167 9.91 46.71 19.93
N LYS A 168 9.64 46.10 21.09
CA LYS A 168 8.42 45.30 21.30
C LYS A 168 7.16 46.13 21.14
N SER A 169 7.09 47.30 21.76
CA SER A 169 5.91 48.17 21.65
C SER A 169 5.69 48.62 20.21
N GLU A 170 6.74 49.07 19.51
CA GLU A 170 6.65 49.48 18.11
C GLU A 170 6.22 48.31 17.19
N ALA A 171 6.76 47.10 17.42
CA ALA A 171 6.36 45.92 16.66
C ALA A 171 4.89 45.54 16.92
N LEU A 172 4.42 45.57 18.18
CA LEU A 172 3.04 45.26 18.53
C LEU A 172 2.05 46.28 17.95
N GLU A 173 2.39 47.56 17.93
CA GLU A 173 1.58 48.62 17.33
C GLU A 173 1.48 48.44 15.81
N LYS A 174 2.60 48.20 15.12
CA LYS A 174 2.61 47.87 13.68
C LYS A 174 1.80 46.62 13.36
N ILE A 175 1.85 45.61 14.23
CA ILE A 175 1.03 44.40 14.10
C ILE A 175 -0.44 44.77 14.23
N ALA A 176 -0.86 45.45 15.31
CA ALA A 176 -2.26 45.79 15.55
C ALA A 176 -2.87 46.64 14.44
N ASN A 177 -2.12 47.59 13.89
CA ASN A 177 -2.54 48.47 12.79
C ASN A 177 -2.53 47.78 11.41
N GLY A 178 -2.06 46.53 11.32
CA GLY A 178 -2.01 45.79 10.06
C GLY A 178 -1.02 46.34 9.04
N SER A 179 -0.04 47.14 9.46
CA SER A 179 0.88 47.89 8.59
C SER A 179 1.99 47.04 7.97
N CYS A 180 1.88 45.70 8.03
CA CYS A 180 2.88 44.77 7.50
C CYS A 180 2.31 43.88 6.41
N SER A 181 3.08 43.70 5.33
CA SER A 181 2.79 42.74 4.27
C SER A 181 3.24 41.34 4.67
N VAL A 182 4.31 41.22 5.47
CA VAL A 182 4.75 39.94 6.04
C VAL A 182 4.91 40.04 7.57
N LEU A 183 4.23 39.14 8.29
CA LEU A 183 4.38 38.97 9.73
C LEU A 183 5.19 37.71 10.03
N ILE A 184 6.14 37.78 10.97
CA ILE A 184 6.94 36.62 11.42
C ILE A 184 6.91 36.53 12.95
N THR A 185 6.35 35.44 13.49
CA THR A 185 6.25 35.28 14.94
C THR A 185 6.49 33.84 15.40
N SER A 186 6.65 33.66 16.72
CA SER A 186 6.70 32.33 17.31
C SER A 186 5.30 31.74 17.48
N THR A 187 5.18 30.41 17.54
CA THR A 187 3.92 29.74 17.87
C THR A 187 3.31 30.23 19.20
N GLN A 188 4.15 30.59 20.17
CA GLN A 188 3.69 31.13 21.45
C GLN A 188 3.05 32.51 21.31
N PHE A 189 3.51 33.33 20.36
CA PHE A 189 2.91 34.62 20.07
C PHE A 189 1.48 34.46 19.55
N LEU A 190 1.27 33.63 18.53
CA LEU A 190 -0.07 33.31 18.01
C LEU A 190 -1.00 32.81 19.14
N ALA A 191 -0.44 32.05 20.08
CA ALA A 191 -1.22 31.50 21.16
C ALA A 191 -1.70 32.54 22.20
N LYS A 192 -0.87 33.55 22.49
CA LYS A 192 -1.10 34.55 23.54
C LYS A 192 -1.73 35.85 23.02
N ASN A 193 -1.38 36.26 21.80
CA ASN A 193 -1.67 37.59 21.27
C ASN A 193 -2.59 37.53 20.04
N PHE A 194 -3.46 36.53 19.97
CA PHE A 194 -4.36 36.33 18.83
C PHE A 194 -5.25 37.55 18.55
N GLU A 195 -5.73 38.24 19.59
CA GLU A 195 -6.58 39.44 19.44
C GLU A 195 -5.89 40.59 18.70
N LEU A 196 -4.56 40.66 18.68
CA LEU A 196 -3.83 41.68 17.92
C LEU A 196 -3.84 41.42 16.41
N VAL A 197 -4.07 40.16 16.02
CA VAL A 197 -4.07 39.72 14.62
C VAL A 197 -5.44 39.28 14.13
N SER A 198 -6.44 39.15 15.00
CA SER A 198 -7.78 38.65 14.65
C SER A 198 -8.51 39.54 13.65
N ASN A 199 -8.32 40.86 13.69
CA ASN A 199 -8.92 41.79 12.72
C ASN A 199 -8.25 41.78 11.33
N GLN A 200 -7.32 40.86 11.08
CA GLN A 200 -6.49 40.83 9.88
C GLN A 200 -6.71 39.53 9.10
N LYS A 201 -6.85 39.65 7.77
CA LYS A 201 -6.89 38.52 6.84
C LYS A 201 -5.52 38.33 6.19
N PHE A 202 -5.03 37.10 6.19
CA PHE A 202 -3.80 36.67 5.52
C PHE A 202 -4.14 35.78 4.33
N HIS A 203 -3.48 36.02 3.20
CA HIS A 203 -3.66 35.24 1.97
C HIS A 203 -2.75 34.01 1.96
N PHE A 204 -1.67 34.04 2.75
CA PHE A 204 -0.74 32.93 2.88
C PHE A 204 -0.25 32.82 4.33
N VAL A 205 -0.47 31.67 4.96
CA VAL A 205 0.03 31.34 6.28
C VAL A 205 0.96 30.13 6.16
N PHE A 206 2.22 30.30 6.56
CA PHE A 206 3.22 29.25 6.59
C PHE A 206 3.57 28.88 8.02
N VAL A 207 3.41 27.60 8.36
CA VAL A 207 3.75 27.04 9.67
C VAL A 207 4.93 26.07 9.51
N ASP A 208 6.07 26.47 10.05
CA ASP A 208 7.35 25.76 9.87
C ASP A 208 7.46 24.47 10.70
N ASP A 209 6.73 24.37 11.82
CA ASP A 209 6.73 23.20 12.70
C ASP A 209 5.30 22.88 13.20
N VAL A 210 4.71 21.81 12.67
CA VAL A 210 3.39 21.32 13.10
C VAL A 210 3.36 20.93 14.58
N ASP A 211 4.41 20.26 15.07
CA ASP A 211 4.39 19.67 16.41
C ASP A 211 4.26 20.77 17.48
N ALA A 212 4.98 21.88 17.31
CA ALA A 212 4.87 23.07 18.14
C ALA A 212 3.52 23.75 17.96
N PHE A 213 3.06 23.90 16.71
CA PHE A 213 1.77 24.50 16.37
C PHE A 213 0.60 23.80 17.05
N LEU A 214 0.59 22.47 17.06
CA LEU A 214 -0.47 21.64 17.62
C LEU A 214 -0.42 21.48 19.14
N LYS A 215 0.61 21.98 19.85
CA LYS A 215 0.63 21.98 21.33
C LYS A 215 -0.57 22.70 21.92
N ALA A 216 -1.06 23.74 21.25
CA ALA A 216 -2.32 24.40 21.59
C ALA A 216 -3.33 24.11 20.46
N SER A 217 -4.30 23.23 20.71
CA SER A 217 -5.26 22.78 19.69
C SER A 217 -6.04 23.92 19.03
N LYS A 218 -6.32 25.01 19.77
CA LYS A 218 -6.98 26.22 19.26
C LYS A 218 -6.17 26.97 18.18
N ASN A 219 -4.88 26.68 18.02
CA ASN A 219 -4.09 27.31 16.96
C ASN A 219 -4.59 26.93 15.56
N VAL A 220 -5.20 25.75 15.41
CA VAL A 220 -5.83 25.35 14.15
C VAL A 220 -6.98 26.30 13.81
N ASP A 221 -7.88 26.53 14.77
CA ASP A 221 -9.00 27.46 14.64
C ASP A 221 -8.51 28.89 14.33
N ARG A 222 -7.47 29.35 15.04
CA ARG A 222 -6.85 30.66 14.82
C ARG A 222 -6.29 30.81 13.41
N ALA A 223 -5.56 29.82 12.91
CA ALA A 223 -5.00 29.86 11.57
C ALA A 223 -6.10 29.84 10.50
N LEU A 224 -7.13 29.00 10.67
CA LEU A 224 -8.29 28.96 9.77
C LEU A 224 -9.05 30.29 9.77
N PHE A 225 -9.21 30.92 10.93
CA PHE A 225 -9.82 32.24 11.05
C PHE A 225 -9.02 33.30 10.28
N LEU A 226 -7.70 33.32 10.46
CA LEU A 226 -6.80 34.29 9.82
C LEU A 226 -6.76 34.15 8.28
N ILE A 227 -7.09 32.98 7.72
CA ILE A 227 -7.20 32.79 6.26
C ILE A 227 -8.62 32.99 5.74
N GLY A 228 -9.57 33.43 6.58
CA GLY A 228 -10.90 33.86 6.14
C GLY A 228 -12.05 32.89 6.42
N PHE A 229 -11.89 31.89 7.30
CA PHE A 229 -13.01 31.08 7.77
C PHE A 229 -13.64 31.69 9.03
N PRO A 230 -14.87 32.22 8.99
CA PRO A 230 -15.51 32.84 10.15
C PRO A 230 -15.81 31.79 11.24
N GLN A 231 -15.93 32.26 12.48
CA GLN A 231 -16.15 31.39 13.66
C GLN A 231 -17.38 30.47 13.50
N GLU A 232 -18.49 30.96 12.92
CA GLU A 232 -19.70 30.18 12.65
C GLU A 232 -19.42 28.98 11.72
N LEU A 233 -18.56 29.17 10.71
CA LEU A 233 -18.21 28.11 9.77
C LEU A 233 -17.25 27.10 10.39
N LEU A 234 -16.37 27.54 11.30
CA LEU A 234 -15.51 26.64 12.09
C LEU A 234 -16.36 25.73 12.99
N GLU A 235 -17.45 26.26 13.55
CA GLU A 235 -18.41 25.50 14.36
C GLU A 235 -19.21 24.51 13.50
N THR A 236 -19.70 24.96 12.34
CA THR A 236 -20.35 24.10 11.32
C THR A 236 -19.43 22.93 10.92
N ALA A 237 -18.17 23.21 10.61
CA ALA A 237 -17.18 22.18 10.26
C ALA A 237 -16.85 21.26 11.45
N TRP A 238 -16.89 21.79 12.68
CA TRP A 238 -16.70 20.98 13.88
C TRP A 238 -17.85 20.01 14.12
N GLU A 239 -19.10 20.44 13.89
CA GLU A 239 -20.27 19.56 13.90
C GLU A 239 -20.15 18.45 12.86
N LEU A 240 -19.76 18.79 11.63
CA LEU A 240 -19.51 17.81 10.57
C LEU A 240 -18.48 16.75 10.99
N VAL A 241 -17.39 17.16 11.64
CA VAL A 241 -16.38 16.23 12.19
C VAL A 241 -16.99 15.31 13.24
N ASN A 242 -17.84 15.82 14.12
CA ASN A 242 -18.48 15.03 15.17
C ASN A 242 -19.48 14.03 14.60
N PHE A 243 -20.30 14.42 13.61
CA PHE A 243 -21.20 13.51 12.90
C PHE A 243 -20.44 12.39 12.18
N ARG A 244 -19.34 12.71 11.49
CA ARG A 244 -18.47 11.68 10.86
C ARG A 244 -17.87 10.71 11.89
N ILE A 245 -17.50 11.19 13.07
CA ILE A 245 -17.01 10.34 14.17
C ILE A 245 -18.14 9.44 14.70
N GLN A 246 -19.34 9.98 14.88
CA GLN A 246 -20.51 9.26 15.35
C GLN A 246 -20.93 8.17 14.35
N MET A 247 -21.00 8.49 13.05
CA MET A 247 -21.26 7.53 11.98
C MET A 247 -20.25 6.38 12.00
N GLY A 248 -18.96 6.70 12.19
CA GLY A 248 -17.90 5.70 12.30
C GLY A 248 -18.09 4.72 13.47
N ARG A 249 -18.70 5.16 14.59
CA ARG A 249 -19.00 4.29 15.73
C ARG A 249 -20.15 3.32 15.41
N TYR A 250 -21.25 3.83 14.85
CA TYR A 250 -22.37 2.98 14.44
C TYR A 250 -21.98 1.93 13.39
N LEU A 251 -21.12 2.31 12.44
CA LEU A 251 -20.57 1.37 11.44
C LEU A 251 -19.72 0.26 12.07
N LEU A 252 -19.04 0.53 13.20
CA LEU A 252 -18.24 -0.47 13.92
C LEU A 252 -19.09 -1.38 14.82
N GLU A 253 -20.20 -0.88 15.36
CA GLU A 253 -21.09 -1.61 16.26
C GLU A 253 -22.02 -2.61 15.51
N ASN A 254 -22.19 -2.45 14.19
CA ASN A 254 -23.04 -3.28 13.32
C ASN A 254 -22.55 -4.72 13.05
N THR A 255 -21.76 -5.33 13.93
CA THR A 255 -21.11 -6.63 13.65
C THR A 255 -21.62 -7.82 14.49
N GLY A 256 -22.82 -7.78 15.08
CA GLY A 256 -23.29 -8.93 15.88
C GLY A 256 -24.80 -9.16 16.02
N ASP A 257 -25.63 -8.12 16.11
CA ASP A 257 -27.05 -8.28 16.50
C ASP A 257 -28.01 -7.67 15.46
N LYS A 258 -28.93 -8.49 14.92
CA LYS A 258 -29.83 -8.12 13.81
C LYS A 258 -30.82 -7.01 14.18
N ARG A 259 -31.24 -6.89 15.45
CA ARG A 259 -32.15 -5.80 15.90
C ARG A 259 -31.42 -4.49 16.12
N ALA A 260 -30.21 -4.53 16.70
CA ALA A 260 -29.36 -3.34 16.82
C ALA A 260 -28.95 -2.78 15.44
N THR A 261 -28.85 -3.66 14.44
CA THR A 261 -28.46 -3.28 13.08
C THR A 261 -29.51 -2.39 12.39
N SER A 262 -30.82 -2.60 12.59
CA SER A 262 -31.85 -1.76 11.95
C SER A 262 -31.91 -0.36 12.54
N GLU A 263 -31.87 -0.22 13.87
CA GLU A 263 -31.84 1.10 14.53
C GLU A 263 -30.55 1.88 14.19
N ASN A 264 -29.42 1.19 14.08
CA ASN A 264 -28.17 1.81 13.68
C ASN A 264 -28.20 2.26 12.21
N LEU A 265 -28.88 1.54 11.32
CA LEU A 265 -29.05 1.95 9.91
C LEU A 265 -29.89 3.22 9.78
N GLU A 266 -30.97 3.34 10.54
CA GLU A 266 -31.79 4.57 10.59
C GLU A 266 -30.97 5.76 11.09
N LYS A 267 -30.20 5.59 12.17
CA LYS A 267 -29.29 6.63 12.69
C LYS A 267 -28.19 6.99 11.68
N ILE A 268 -27.65 6.01 10.95
CA ILE A 268 -26.67 6.27 9.88
C ILE A 268 -27.29 7.12 8.78
N GLU A 269 -28.53 6.83 8.37
CA GLU A 269 -29.22 7.60 7.34
C GLU A 269 -29.49 9.04 7.80
N GLU A 270 -29.94 9.23 9.04
CA GLU A 270 -30.14 10.55 9.63
C GLU A 270 -28.83 11.34 9.70
N ILE A 271 -27.75 10.72 10.18
CA ILE A 271 -26.42 11.35 10.22
C ILE A 271 -25.92 11.68 8.81
N THR A 272 -26.20 10.83 7.81
CA THR A 272 -25.81 11.06 6.42
C THR A 272 -26.46 12.32 5.87
N LYS A 273 -27.76 12.54 6.10
CA LYS A 273 -28.47 13.76 5.67
C LYS A 273 -27.88 15.02 6.33
N HIS A 274 -27.54 14.96 7.62
CA HIS A 274 -26.88 16.08 8.30
C HIS A 274 -25.48 16.36 7.74
N ILE A 275 -24.71 15.31 7.43
CA ILE A 275 -23.39 15.45 6.78
C ILE A 275 -23.54 16.14 5.44
N GLU A 276 -24.46 15.70 4.58
CA GLU A 276 -24.69 16.29 3.25
C GLU A 276 -25.06 17.78 3.35
N PHE A 277 -25.95 18.15 4.27
CA PHE A 277 -26.35 19.54 4.51
C PHE A 277 -25.16 20.42 4.96
N LEU A 278 -24.35 19.94 5.91
CA LEU A 278 -23.20 20.70 6.41
C LEU A 278 -22.09 20.83 5.35
N GLU A 279 -21.88 19.78 4.55
CA GLU A 279 -20.93 19.82 3.43
C GLU A 279 -21.35 20.85 2.38
N GLU A 280 -22.64 20.91 2.03
CA GLU A 280 -23.18 21.90 1.09
C GLU A 280 -22.98 23.33 1.61
N LYS A 281 -23.27 23.59 2.89
CA LYS A 281 -23.03 24.91 3.52
C LYS A 281 -21.56 25.33 3.43
N ILE A 282 -20.63 24.41 3.70
CA ILE A 282 -19.19 24.66 3.62
C ILE A 282 -18.75 24.92 2.17
N GLU A 283 -19.25 24.13 1.23
CA GLU A 283 -18.87 24.24 -0.18
C GLU A 283 -19.40 25.52 -0.83
N ASN A 284 -20.63 25.93 -0.50
CA ASN A 284 -21.20 27.20 -0.96
C ASN A 284 -20.38 28.40 -0.45
N PHE A 285 -19.98 28.39 0.83
CA PHE A 285 -19.11 29.44 1.38
C PHE A 285 -17.78 29.54 0.60
N LYS A 286 -17.13 28.41 0.30
CA LYS A 286 -15.85 28.40 -0.44
C LYS A 286 -15.97 28.90 -1.88
N LYS A 287 -17.15 28.73 -2.52
CA LYS A 287 -17.41 29.24 -3.86
C LYS A 287 -17.64 30.75 -3.87
N GLU A 288 -18.29 31.28 -2.83
CA GLU A 288 -18.65 32.70 -2.72
C GLU A 288 -17.53 33.56 -2.12
N ASN A 289 -16.62 32.97 -1.34
CA ASN A 289 -15.61 33.69 -0.58
C ASN A 289 -14.19 33.27 -0.97
N GLU A 290 -13.31 34.25 -1.16
CA GLU A 290 -11.88 34.00 -1.33
C GLU A 290 -11.26 33.58 0.00
N THR A 291 -10.69 32.38 0.06
CA THR A 291 -9.98 31.86 1.23
C THR A 291 -8.46 31.93 1.01
N GLY A 292 -7.72 32.17 2.08
CA GLY A 292 -6.26 32.16 2.05
C GLY A 292 -5.69 30.74 2.07
N ILE A 293 -4.38 30.65 1.86
CA ILE A 293 -3.63 29.40 1.77
C ILE A 293 -2.94 29.11 3.10
N LEU A 294 -3.10 27.90 3.63
CA LEU A 294 -2.37 27.40 4.78
C LEU A 294 -1.41 26.27 4.36
N VAL A 295 -0.13 26.49 4.59
CA VAL A 295 0.92 25.48 4.38
C VAL A 295 1.54 25.11 5.72
N VAL A 296 1.53 23.81 6.03
CA VAL A 296 2.00 23.29 7.32
C VAL A 296 3.07 22.23 7.11
N ALA A 297 4.29 22.45 7.60
CA ALA A 297 5.39 21.50 7.43
C ALA A 297 5.17 20.24 8.28
N SER A 298 5.12 19.06 7.65
CA SER A 298 4.74 17.76 8.25
C SER A 298 5.21 17.51 9.68
N ALA A 299 4.36 16.84 10.46
CA ALA A 299 4.63 16.50 11.84
C ALA A 299 5.70 15.40 11.96
N THR A 300 6.57 15.50 12.97
CA THR A 300 7.53 14.42 13.29
C THR A 300 6.83 13.29 14.05
N ALA A 301 5.74 13.62 14.75
CA ALA A 301 4.90 12.68 15.48
C ALA A 301 3.48 12.65 14.90
N LYS A 302 2.70 11.63 15.26
CA LYS A 302 1.28 11.56 14.90
C LYS A 302 0.59 12.83 15.40
N ALA A 303 -0.02 13.61 14.49
CA ALA A 303 -0.84 14.75 14.86
C ALA A 303 -1.99 14.28 15.79
N LYS A 304 -2.01 14.77 17.02
CA LYS A 304 -2.98 14.38 18.06
C LYS A 304 -4.09 15.44 18.15
N GLY A 305 -5.32 14.99 18.43
CA GLY A 305 -6.49 15.87 18.63
C GLY A 305 -7.47 15.85 17.47
N ASN A 306 -8.78 15.87 17.77
CA ASN A 306 -9.83 15.87 16.75
C ASN A 306 -9.91 17.21 15.98
N ARG A 307 -9.48 18.33 16.58
CA ARG A 307 -9.49 19.68 15.94
C ARG A 307 -8.68 19.75 14.65
N VAL A 308 -7.64 18.93 14.50
CA VAL A 308 -6.85 18.85 13.26
C VAL A 308 -7.70 18.39 12.07
N LYS A 309 -8.81 17.67 12.31
CA LYS A 309 -9.74 17.23 11.24
C LYS A 309 -10.45 18.41 10.57
N LEU A 310 -10.48 19.61 11.17
CA LEU A 310 -10.98 20.81 10.51
C LEU A 310 -10.20 21.14 9.24
N LEU A 311 -8.89 20.87 9.21
CA LEU A 311 -8.06 21.04 8.01
C LEU A 311 -8.55 20.15 6.86
N ARG A 312 -9.06 18.95 7.16
CA ARG A 312 -9.62 18.07 6.14
C ARG A 312 -10.92 18.63 5.57
N GLU A 313 -11.86 19.02 6.42
CA GLU A 313 -13.19 19.45 5.97
C GLU A 313 -13.12 20.82 5.26
N LEU A 314 -12.30 21.75 5.77
CA LEU A 314 -12.21 23.11 5.22
C LEU A 314 -11.16 23.23 4.12
N LEU A 315 -10.01 22.55 4.22
CA LEU A 315 -8.89 22.74 3.31
C LEU A 315 -8.54 21.49 2.49
N GLY A 316 -9.22 20.37 2.71
CA GLY A 316 -9.04 19.16 1.90
C GLY A 316 -7.78 18.36 2.22
N PHE A 317 -7.06 18.63 3.33
CA PHE A 317 -5.86 17.85 3.69
C PHE A 317 -5.81 17.41 5.17
N GLU A 318 -5.20 16.25 5.42
CA GLU A 318 -4.84 15.75 6.75
C GLU A 318 -3.32 15.74 6.91
N ILE A 319 -2.83 16.14 8.08
CA ILE A 319 -1.40 16.12 8.37
C ILE A 319 -0.92 14.68 8.59
N GLY A 320 0.03 14.24 7.77
CA GLY A 320 0.76 12.99 7.94
C GLY A 320 1.95 13.11 8.89
N SER A 321 2.57 11.97 9.20
CA SER A 321 3.89 11.92 9.84
C SER A 321 4.87 11.21 8.92
N GLY A 322 5.91 11.93 8.50
CA GLY A 322 6.97 11.37 7.66
C GLY A 322 7.87 10.46 8.49
N ARG A 323 8.02 9.19 8.09
CA ARG A 323 8.91 8.22 8.78
C ARG A 323 10.28 8.05 8.12
N SER A 324 10.52 8.67 6.96
CA SER A 324 11.78 8.52 6.23
C SER A 324 12.62 9.79 6.33
N MET A 325 13.83 9.68 6.88
CA MET A 325 14.89 10.66 6.69
C MET A 325 15.93 10.03 5.77
N LEU A 326 16.25 10.68 4.65
CA LEU A 326 17.45 10.35 3.88
C LEU A 326 18.65 10.49 4.82
N ARG A 327 19.43 9.40 4.96
CA ARG A 327 20.51 9.32 5.95
C ARG A 327 21.74 8.71 5.30
N ASN A 328 22.81 9.49 5.20
CA ASN A 328 24.13 9.06 4.77
C ASN A 328 25.08 9.06 5.98
N VAL A 329 24.85 8.13 6.89
CA VAL A 329 25.62 8.00 8.13
C VAL A 329 26.26 6.62 8.18
N VAL A 330 27.55 6.59 8.45
CA VAL A 330 28.25 5.34 8.78
C VAL A 330 28.01 5.05 10.25
N ASP A 331 27.22 4.00 10.52
CA ASP A 331 26.91 3.56 11.87
C ASP A 331 27.94 2.57 12.38
N THR A 332 28.54 2.91 13.52
CA THR A 332 29.66 2.13 14.08
C THR A 332 29.43 1.84 15.55
N TYR A 333 30.08 0.77 16.03
CA TYR A 333 30.11 0.46 17.45
C TYR A 333 31.52 0.13 17.93
N VAL A 334 31.75 0.38 19.22
CA VAL A 334 32.94 0.00 19.97
C VAL A 334 32.49 -0.75 21.21
N PRO A 335 32.96 -1.99 21.46
CA PRO A 335 32.72 -2.67 22.74
C PRO A 335 33.29 -1.85 23.90
N VAL A 336 32.53 -1.72 24.98
CA VAL A 336 33.00 -0.95 26.15
C VAL A 336 34.12 -1.70 26.88
N ALA A 337 35.19 -0.97 27.23
CA ALA A 337 36.27 -1.39 28.13
C ALA A 337 36.10 -0.71 29.50
N GLU A 338 36.94 -1.03 30.49
CA GLU A 338 36.77 -0.58 31.89
C GLU A 338 36.65 0.96 32.09
N ASP A 339 37.11 1.81 31.16
CA ASP A 339 36.98 3.28 31.23
C ASP A 339 36.27 3.91 30.00
N VAL A 340 35.01 4.30 30.20
CA VAL A 340 34.18 4.99 29.21
C VAL A 340 34.72 6.39 28.86
N LEU A 341 35.29 7.12 29.83
CA LEU A 341 35.76 8.49 29.60
C LEU A 341 36.99 8.49 28.68
N GLU A 342 37.92 7.57 28.90
CA GLU A 342 39.09 7.40 28.06
C GLU A 342 38.71 6.91 26.65
N GLN A 343 37.73 6.01 26.53
CA GLN A 343 37.22 5.60 25.22
C GLN A 343 36.58 6.77 24.46
N VAL A 344 35.73 7.58 25.11
CA VAL A 344 35.16 8.79 24.48
C VAL A 344 36.27 9.75 24.04
N PHE A 345 37.28 9.98 24.88
CA PHE A 345 38.43 10.81 24.52
C PHE A 345 39.19 10.25 23.31
N SER A 346 39.49 8.96 23.27
CA SER A 346 40.21 8.33 22.15
C SER A 346 39.47 8.51 20.81
N ILE A 347 38.14 8.34 20.82
CA ILE A 347 37.30 8.53 19.63
C ILE A 347 37.29 10.00 19.21
N VAL A 348 37.08 10.92 20.15
CA VAL A 348 37.04 12.37 19.88
C VAL A 348 38.40 12.86 19.37
N ASN A 349 39.50 12.36 19.91
CA ASN A 349 40.85 12.73 19.49
C ASN A 349 41.13 12.31 18.04
N VAL A 350 40.62 11.15 17.60
CA VAL A 350 40.74 10.69 16.21
C VAL A 350 39.79 11.48 15.27
N LEU A 351 38.56 11.76 15.71
CA LEU A 351 37.55 12.43 14.86
C LEU A 351 37.70 13.98 14.81
N GLY A 352 38.41 14.58 15.76
CA GLY A 352 38.70 16.02 15.83
C GLY A 352 37.53 16.89 16.30
N LYS A 353 37.39 18.12 15.78
CA LYS A 353 36.32 19.10 16.13
C LYS A 353 34.93 18.78 15.55
N GLY A 354 33.89 19.54 15.91
CA GLY A 354 32.57 19.44 15.31
C GLY A 354 31.75 18.23 15.78
N GLY A 355 32.04 17.71 16.98
CA GLY A 355 31.38 16.54 17.55
C GLY A 355 30.16 16.86 18.41
N LEU A 356 29.14 16.01 18.33
CA LEU A 356 28.05 15.97 19.29
C LEU A 356 28.15 14.71 20.15
N ILE A 357 28.21 14.85 21.47
CA ILE A 357 28.33 13.73 22.40
C ILE A 357 27.04 13.61 23.21
N PHE A 358 26.47 12.41 23.22
CA PHE A 358 25.25 12.11 23.94
C PHE A 358 25.50 11.10 25.05
N VAL A 359 25.10 11.46 26.27
CA VAL A 359 25.04 10.53 27.40
C VAL A 359 23.63 9.94 27.53
N PRO A 360 23.49 8.64 27.87
CA PRO A 360 22.21 8.02 28.16
C PRO A 360 21.39 8.78 29.23
N VAL A 361 20.06 8.75 29.09
CA VAL A 361 19.14 9.50 29.96
C VAL A 361 19.28 9.10 31.43
N ASP A 362 19.54 7.82 31.70
CA ASP A 362 19.74 7.24 33.03
C ASP A 362 21.03 7.71 33.72
N GLN A 363 22.00 8.23 32.97
CA GLN A 363 23.25 8.81 33.52
C GLN A 363 23.15 10.32 33.75
N GLY A 364 22.19 11.00 33.11
CA GLY A 364 21.83 12.38 33.38
C GLY A 364 22.89 13.44 33.03
N VAL A 365 22.64 14.68 33.49
CA VAL A 365 23.50 15.85 33.23
C VAL A 365 24.85 15.74 33.95
N GLU A 366 24.91 15.04 35.09
CA GLU A 366 26.16 14.84 35.84
C GLU A 366 27.21 14.12 35.01
N MET A 367 26.83 13.07 34.27
CA MET A 367 27.74 12.38 33.37
C MET A 367 28.18 13.27 32.21
N ALA A 368 27.27 14.06 31.64
CA ALA A 368 27.63 15.03 30.60
C ALA A 368 28.70 16.02 31.10
N GLN A 369 28.58 16.50 32.33
CA GLN A 369 29.56 17.39 32.95
C GLN A 369 30.89 16.69 33.23
N LYS A 370 30.86 15.41 33.67
CA LYS A 370 32.08 14.60 33.86
C LYS A 370 32.83 14.40 32.56
N VAL A 371 32.13 14.03 31.49
CA VAL A 371 32.70 13.90 30.13
C VAL A 371 33.32 15.23 29.68
N ALA A 372 32.60 16.35 29.86
CA ALA A 372 33.11 17.66 29.48
C ALA A 372 34.39 18.05 30.23
N THR A 373 34.38 17.85 31.54
CA THR A 373 35.52 18.17 32.41
C THR A 373 36.73 17.32 32.03
N TYR A 374 36.54 16.03 31.78
CA TYR A 374 37.60 15.12 31.37
C TYR A 374 38.21 15.49 30.01
N LEU A 375 37.36 15.79 29.02
CA LEU A 375 37.82 16.23 27.70
C LEU A 375 38.60 17.56 27.77
N CYS A 376 38.12 18.52 28.56
CA CYS A 376 38.83 19.78 28.80
C CYS A 376 40.19 19.57 29.47
N GLN A 377 40.30 18.65 30.45
CA GLN A 377 41.57 18.31 31.09
C GLN A 377 42.59 17.70 30.12
N LYS A 378 42.11 17.00 29.08
CA LYS A 378 42.92 16.39 28.03
C LYS A 378 43.14 17.31 26.81
N GLY A 379 42.71 18.57 26.90
CA GLY A 379 42.97 19.60 25.88
C GLY A 379 41.90 19.77 24.80
N VAL A 380 40.75 19.10 24.90
CA VAL A 380 39.61 19.26 23.97
C VAL A 380 38.62 20.27 24.54
N GLN A 381 38.31 21.34 23.79
CA GLN A 381 37.34 22.35 24.25
C GLN A 381 35.91 21.79 24.17
N ALA A 382 35.30 21.50 25.32
CA ALA A 382 33.96 20.91 25.39
C ALA A 382 32.94 21.84 26.06
N GLY A 383 31.78 22.02 25.44
CA GLY A 383 30.64 22.77 25.99
C GLY A 383 29.50 21.85 26.40
N VAL A 384 28.82 22.15 27.51
CA VAL A 384 27.66 21.38 27.99
C VAL A 384 26.38 22.16 27.72
N VAL A 385 25.44 21.55 26.99
CA VAL A 385 24.18 22.21 26.64
C VAL A 385 23.06 21.69 27.54
N VAL A 386 22.72 22.50 28.54
CA VAL A 386 21.55 22.32 29.42
C VAL A 386 20.55 23.46 29.15
N HIS A 387 19.29 23.29 29.52
CA HIS A 387 18.20 24.24 29.24
C HIS A 387 18.60 25.73 29.28
N SER A 388 18.14 26.49 28.27
CA SER A 388 18.16 27.97 28.14
C SER A 388 19.49 28.70 27.91
N GLU A 389 20.65 28.06 27.94
CA GLU A 389 21.93 28.74 27.63
C GLU A 389 22.36 28.57 26.17
N LYS A 390 22.45 29.68 25.42
CA LYS A 390 22.80 29.70 23.99
C LYS A 390 24.29 29.94 23.71
N LYS A 391 25.05 30.39 24.71
CA LYS A 391 26.40 30.92 24.53
C LYS A 391 27.34 29.89 23.88
N ASP A 392 27.24 28.63 24.30
CA ASP A 392 28.14 27.58 23.80
C ASP A 392 27.80 27.09 22.40
N ILE A 393 26.54 27.23 21.95
CA ILE A 393 26.15 26.90 20.57
C ILE A 393 26.75 27.93 19.60
N ASP A 394 26.64 29.22 19.94
CA ASP A 394 27.18 30.30 19.10
C ASP A 394 28.73 30.23 19.07
N LYS A 395 29.37 29.84 20.18
CA LYS A 395 30.82 29.58 20.24
C LYS A 395 31.23 28.35 19.43
N PHE A 396 30.45 27.29 19.46
CA PHE A 396 30.66 26.09 18.64
C PHE A 396 30.55 26.39 17.15
N GLU A 397 29.58 27.21 16.72
CA GLU A 397 29.46 27.64 15.33
C GLU A 397 30.68 28.46 14.87
N ARG A 398 31.24 29.32 15.74
CA ARG A 398 32.46 30.08 15.48
C ARG A 398 33.77 29.28 15.58
N GLY A 399 33.70 28.01 16.02
CA GLY A 399 34.86 27.13 16.19
C GLY A 399 35.68 27.36 17.46
N GLU A 400 35.14 28.09 18.44
CA GLU A 400 35.77 28.29 19.77
C GLU A 400 35.61 27.06 20.68
N ILE A 401 34.60 26.22 20.42
CA ILE A 401 34.33 24.95 21.13
C ILE A 401 34.46 23.80 20.12
N ASP A 402 35.14 22.73 20.50
CA ASP A 402 35.41 21.58 19.64
C ASP A 402 34.25 20.57 19.65
N VAL A 403 33.61 20.34 20.80
CA VAL A 403 32.50 19.39 20.95
C VAL A 403 31.39 19.92 21.86
N LEU A 404 30.15 19.57 21.56
CA LEU A 404 29.00 19.83 22.44
C LEU A 404 28.50 18.54 23.06
N ILE A 405 28.22 18.58 24.37
CA ILE A 405 27.78 17.44 25.16
C ILE A 405 26.39 17.71 25.72
N GLY A 406 25.51 16.71 25.64
CA GLY A 406 24.19 16.79 26.25
C GLY A 406 23.56 15.43 26.49
N VAL A 407 22.39 15.47 27.12
CA VAL A 407 21.62 14.24 27.42
C VAL A 407 20.84 13.81 26.18
N ALA A 408 20.84 12.51 25.89
CA ALA A 408 20.11 11.88 24.79
C ALA A 408 18.59 11.92 25.02
N THR A 409 17.98 13.11 24.97
CA THR A 409 16.53 13.29 25.11
C THR A 409 15.93 13.78 23.80
N TYR A 410 14.80 13.19 23.39
CA TYR A 410 14.16 13.52 22.12
C TYR A 410 13.82 15.02 21.95
N TYR A 411 13.45 15.70 23.03
CA TYR A 411 13.15 17.15 23.04
C TYR A 411 14.36 18.04 23.41
N GLY A 412 15.54 17.44 23.60
CA GLY A 412 16.76 18.15 23.95
C GLY A 412 17.21 19.12 22.86
N LEU A 413 17.88 20.21 23.27
CA LEU A 413 18.31 21.27 22.37
C LEU A 413 19.33 20.76 21.33
N LEU A 414 20.26 19.87 21.69
CA LEU A 414 21.21 19.26 20.75
C LEU A 414 20.53 18.28 19.77
N VAL A 415 19.47 17.60 20.23
CA VAL A 415 18.77 16.58 19.42
C VAL A 415 17.80 17.21 18.43
N ARG A 416 17.18 18.36 18.75
CA ARG A 416 16.17 19.03 17.91
C ARG A 416 16.46 20.49 17.54
N GLY A 417 17.11 21.25 18.40
CA GLY A 417 17.19 22.71 18.37
C GLY A 417 18.40 23.31 17.65
N ILE A 418 19.25 22.51 17.01
CA ILE A 418 20.43 22.98 16.27
C ILE A 418 20.35 22.56 14.79
N ASP A 419 20.71 23.49 13.91
CA ASP A 419 20.77 23.28 12.46
C ASP A 419 22.09 23.83 11.87
N LEU A 420 23.20 23.13 12.13
CA LEU A 420 24.55 23.54 11.74
C LEU A 420 25.25 22.48 10.84
N PRO A 421 24.71 22.22 9.63
CA PRO A 421 25.23 21.17 8.76
C PRO A 421 26.66 21.43 8.23
N HIS A 422 27.16 22.67 8.31
CA HIS A 422 28.52 23.06 7.91
C HIS A 422 29.57 22.90 9.04
N VAL A 423 29.13 22.54 10.26
CA VAL A 423 29.99 22.38 11.44
C VAL A 423 29.92 20.97 12.01
N VAL A 424 28.72 20.39 12.13
CA VAL A 424 28.51 19.11 12.82
C VAL A 424 28.96 17.93 11.97
N ARG A 425 30.01 17.21 12.39
CA ARG A 425 30.68 16.13 11.62
C ARG A 425 30.31 14.72 12.08
N TYR A 426 30.27 14.50 13.39
CA TYR A 426 30.07 13.17 13.98
C TYR A 426 29.23 13.22 15.26
N VAL A 427 28.66 12.06 15.60
CA VAL A 427 27.96 11.82 16.87
C VAL A 427 28.66 10.69 17.62
N VAL A 428 28.89 10.88 18.92
CA VAL A 428 29.34 9.82 19.84
C VAL A 428 28.27 9.59 20.90
N PHE A 429 27.83 8.35 21.07
CA PHE A 429 26.97 7.93 22.16
C PHE A 429 27.82 7.24 23.23
N ALA A 430 27.92 7.87 24.40
CA ALA A 430 28.63 7.34 25.57
C ALA A 430 27.80 6.25 26.29
N GLY A 431 27.38 5.23 25.53
CA GLY A 431 26.46 4.17 25.92
C GLY A 431 25.29 4.07 24.93
N VAL A 432 24.69 2.88 24.79
CA VAL A 432 23.53 2.70 23.90
C VAL A 432 22.36 3.57 24.40
N PRO A 433 21.77 4.46 23.58
CA PRO A 433 20.60 5.25 23.99
C PRO A 433 19.47 4.34 24.44
N ARG A 434 19.00 4.52 25.68
CA ARG A 434 18.08 3.58 26.31
C ARG A 434 17.13 4.25 27.28
N PHE A 435 16.03 3.55 27.53
CA PHE A 435 15.22 3.71 28.72
C PHE A 435 15.58 2.59 29.71
N LYS A 436 15.85 2.97 30.97
CA LYS A 436 16.01 2.04 32.09
C LYS A 436 14.77 2.15 32.98
N PHE A 437 14.20 1.01 33.38
CA PHE A 437 13.06 1.00 34.28
C PHE A 437 13.12 -0.17 35.26
N SER A 438 12.68 0.11 36.49
CA SER A 438 12.49 -0.89 37.55
C SER A 438 11.19 -1.66 37.30
N LEU A 439 11.18 -2.95 37.61
CA LEU A 439 9.96 -3.76 37.65
C LEU A 439 9.20 -3.66 38.98
N GLU A 440 9.64 -2.84 39.93
CA GLU A 440 8.86 -2.54 41.14
C GLU A 440 7.87 -1.39 40.92
N PRO A 441 6.79 -1.27 41.73
CA PRO A 441 5.69 -0.35 41.45
C PRO A 441 6.07 1.11 41.73
N GLU A 442 6.81 1.71 40.80
CA GLU A 442 6.65 3.12 40.47
C GLU A 442 5.60 3.23 39.35
N ARG A 443 4.90 4.37 39.27
CA ARG A 443 3.69 4.57 38.44
C ARG A 443 3.78 3.82 37.10
N PRO A 444 2.95 2.79 36.87
CA PRO A 444 3.00 1.99 35.66
C PRO A 444 2.74 2.84 34.41
N ASP A 445 3.74 2.92 33.53
CA ASP A 445 3.63 3.62 32.25
C ASP A 445 2.96 2.73 31.20
N VAL A 446 1.89 3.24 30.58
CA VAL A 446 1.05 2.50 29.64
C VAL A 446 1.82 2.02 28.41
N VAL A 447 2.77 2.81 27.89
CA VAL A 447 3.59 2.44 26.73
C VAL A 447 4.55 1.33 27.12
N LYS A 448 5.13 1.41 28.33
CA LYS A 448 6.11 0.43 28.82
C LYS A 448 5.47 -0.93 29.11
N LEU A 449 4.33 -0.96 29.80
CA LEU A 449 3.60 -2.20 30.06
C LEU A 449 3.13 -2.87 28.77
N LEU A 450 2.77 -2.06 27.76
CA LEU A 450 2.32 -2.56 26.48
C LEU A 450 3.44 -3.30 25.73
N GLY A 451 4.64 -2.72 25.67
CA GLY A 451 5.79 -3.37 25.04
C GLY A 451 6.17 -4.68 25.71
N LEU A 452 6.19 -4.72 27.05
CA LEU A 452 6.48 -5.93 27.81
C LEU A 452 5.43 -7.04 27.59
N LEU A 453 4.15 -6.70 27.55
CA LEU A 453 3.10 -7.69 27.26
C LEU A 453 3.18 -8.22 25.82
N GLU A 454 3.55 -7.37 24.87
CA GLU A 454 3.74 -7.77 23.47
C GLU A 454 4.91 -8.76 23.33
N ASP A 455 5.99 -8.57 24.08
CA ASP A 455 7.12 -9.51 24.11
C ASP A 455 6.79 -10.79 24.89
N LEU A 456 6.00 -10.69 25.97
CA LEU A 456 5.59 -11.84 26.78
C LEU A 456 4.61 -12.77 26.06
N LEU A 457 3.85 -12.28 25.07
CA LEU A 457 2.83 -13.04 24.35
C LEU A 457 3.33 -14.37 23.76
N ASP A 458 4.58 -14.40 23.29
CA ASP A 458 5.19 -15.60 22.68
C ASP A 458 5.89 -16.51 23.71
N ILE A 459 5.91 -16.08 24.98
CA ILE A 459 6.66 -16.72 26.06
C ILE A 459 5.72 -17.30 27.13
N VAL A 460 4.56 -16.67 27.36
CA VAL A 460 3.56 -17.09 28.36
C VAL A 460 2.85 -18.38 27.98
N ASP A 461 2.30 -19.05 29.00
CA ASP A 461 1.47 -20.22 28.82
C ASP A 461 0.24 -19.93 27.94
N PRO A 462 -0.20 -20.89 27.09
CA PRO A 462 -1.38 -20.72 26.23
C PRO A 462 -2.66 -20.33 26.98
N SER A 463 -2.77 -20.70 28.26
CA SER A 463 -3.91 -20.36 29.14
C SER A 463 -3.92 -18.87 29.53
N GLU A 464 -2.78 -18.19 29.51
CA GLU A 464 -2.61 -16.79 29.90
C GLU A 464 -2.64 -15.82 28.72
N VAL A 465 -2.47 -16.30 27.48
CA VAL A 465 -2.48 -15.49 26.25
C VAL A 465 -3.72 -14.59 26.16
N LYS A 466 -4.93 -15.14 26.37
CA LYS A 466 -6.19 -14.36 26.36
C LYS A 466 -6.26 -13.27 27.43
N LYS A 467 -5.49 -13.43 28.52
CA LYS A 467 -5.40 -12.44 29.60
C LYS A 467 -4.43 -11.33 29.19
N VAL A 468 -3.28 -11.70 28.63
CA VAL A 468 -2.29 -10.78 28.05
C VAL A 468 -2.89 -9.93 26.93
N GLU A 469 -3.64 -10.54 26.00
CA GLU A 469 -4.34 -9.84 24.91
C GLU A 469 -5.32 -8.79 25.44
N ARG A 470 -6.11 -9.15 26.47
CA ARG A 470 -7.03 -8.21 27.14
C ARG A 470 -6.31 -7.05 27.80
N TYR A 471 -5.13 -7.29 28.38
CA TYR A 471 -4.29 -6.24 28.95
C TYR A 471 -3.71 -5.33 27.86
N ILE A 472 -3.21 -5.89 26.77
CA ILE A 472 -2.74 -5.15 25.59
C ILE A 472 -3.86 -4.27 25.03
N GLU A 473 -5.07 -4.81 24.86
CA GLU A 473 -6.22 -4.05 24.36
C GLU A 473 -6.59 -2.91 25.31
N PHE A 474 -6.61 -3.18 26.62
CA PHE A 474 -6.86 -2.16 27.63
C PHE A 474 -5.82 -1.03 27.59
N LEU A 475 -4.53 -1.36 27.52
CA LEU A 475 -3.45 -0.38 27.44
C LEU A 475 -3.47 0.41 26.12
N LYS A 476 -3.74 -0.24 24.98
CA LYS A 476 -3.96 0.45 23.69
C LYS A 476 -5.19 1.35 23.74
N GLY A 477 -6.23 0.93 24.45
CA GLY A 477 -7.42 1.75 24.75
C GLY A 477 -7.08 3.02 25.51
N LEU A 478 -6.28 2.90 26.58
CA LEU A 478 -5.78 4.05 27.37
C LEU A 478 -4.91 5.00 26.53
N LEU A 479 -4.00 4.46 25.71
CA LEU A 479 -3.15 5.26 24.80
C LEU A 479 -3.97 6.09 23.80
N ASN A 480 -5.16 5.61 23.43
CA ASN A 480 -6.06 6.30 22.52
C ASN A 480 -6.91 7.39 23.19
N ARG A 481 -7.06 7.39 24.52
CA ARG A 481 -7.98 8.27 25.27
C ARG A 481 -7.40 9.65 25.69
N GLN A 482 -6.20 10.02 25.27
CA GLN A 482 -5.59 11.35 25.44
C GLN A 482 -5.28 11.85 26.88
N THR A 483 -5.54 11.08 27.93
CA THR A 483 -5.08 11.38 29.30
C THR A 483 -3.87 10.53 29.66
N LEU A 484 -2.65 11.05 29.40
CA LEU A 484 -1.41 10.49 29.98
C LEU A 484 -1.31 10.71 31.50
N GLN A 485 -2.23 11.50 32.07
CA GLN A 485 -2.48 11.51 33.51
C GLN A 485 -3.71 10.66 33.78
N VAL A 486 -3.49 9.40 34.17
CA VAL A 486 -4.55 8.56 34.73
C VAL A 486 -4.97 9.20 36.05
N LYS A 487 -6.07 9.96 36.04
CA LYS A 487 -6.63 10.61 37.24
C LYS A 487 -7.67 9.73 37.95
N GLU A 488 -8.14 8.66 37.29
CA GLU A 488 -9.20 7.78 37.80
C GLU A 488 -8.62 6.56 38.56
N SER A 489 -9.14 6.32 39.77
CA SER A 489 -8.68 5.23 40.66
C SER A 489 -8.84 3.83 40.08
N ARG A 490 -9.78 3.62 39.15
CA ARG A 490 -10.07 2.32 38.52
C ARG A 490 -9.05 1.94 37.45
N GLU A 491 -8.60 2.91 36.66
CA GLU A 491 -7.60 2.70 35.61
C GLU A 491 -6.21 2.48 36.22
N LEU A 492 -5.86 3.20 37.28
CA LEU A 492 -4.65 2.99 38.08
C LEU A 492 -4.59 1.58 38.67
N LYS A 493 -5.66 1.10 39.33
CA LYS A 493 -5.73 -0.28 39.85
C LYS A 493 -5.50 -1.33 38.79
N LYS A 494 -6.02 -1.12 37.59
CA LYS A 494 -5.87 -2.06 36.47
C LYS A 494 -4.47 -2.02 35.87
N LEU A 495 -3.82 -0.85 35.84
CA LEU A 495 -2.41 -0.74 35.47
C LEU A 495 -1.49 -1.42 36.50
N GLU A 496 -1.80 -1.30 37.79
CA GLU A 496 -1.10 -2.00 38.87
C GLU A 496 -1.31 -3.53 38.77
N GLU A 497 -2.53 -3.99 38.49
CA GLU A 497 -2.83 -5.40 38.23
C GLU A 497 -2.00 -5.95 37.05
N ILE A 498 -1.93 -5.19 35.95
CA ILE A 498 -1.14 -5.56 34.77
C ILE A 498 0.35 -5.62 35.11
N ALA A 499 0.86 -4.61 35.82
CA ALA A 499 2.25 -4.59 36.26
C ALA A 499 2.56 -5.81 37.15
N GLN A 500 1.69 -6.12 38.12
CA GLN A 500 1.83 -7.30 38.99
C GLN A 500 1.78 -8.61 38.21
N PHE A 501 0.92 -8.72 37.20
CA PHE A 501 0.89 -9.89 36.32
C PHE A 501 2.22 -10.05 35.58
N ILE A 502 2.71 -8.99 34.94
CA ILE A 502 4.01 -8.99 34.25
C ILE A 502 5.14 -9.39 35.20
N ILE A 503 5.18 -8.80 36.41
CA ILE A 503 6.16 -9.13 37.44
C ILE A 503 6.07 -10.61 37.86
N GLY A 504 4.86 -11.12 38.06
CA GLY A 504 4.63 -12.52 38.43
C GLY A 504 5.07 -13.49 37.35
N THR A 505 4.81 -13.17 36.08
CA THR A 505 5.26 -13.94 34.92
C THR A 505 6.78 -13.89 34.76
N LEU A 506 7.39 -12.71 34.87
CA LEU A 506 8.84 -12.50 34.78
C LEU A 506 9.63 -13.11 35.94
N ARG A 507 8.97 -13.52 37.03
CA ARG A 507 9.60 -14.26 38.15
C ARG A 507 9.61 -15.78 37.94
N ARG A 508 8.93 -16.31 36.91
CA ARG A 508 8.94 -17.74 36.62
C ARG A 508 10.30 -18.14 36.03
N PRO A 509 10.99 -19.17 36.56
CA PRO A 509 12.30 -19.60 36.06
C PRO A 509 12.29 -19.90 34.55
N GLU A 510 11.26 -20.58 34.04
CA GLU A 510 11.12 -20.90 32.61
C GLU A 510 11.01 -19.67 31.70
N VAL A 511 10.45 -18.57 32.21
CA VAL A 511 10.31 -17.29 31.48
C VAL A 511 11.63 -16.53 31.53
N ILE A 512 12.32 -16.55 32.67
CA ILE A 512 13.66 -15.98 32.83
C ILE A 512 14.64 -16.70 31.91
N ASP A 513 14.67 -18.03 31.88
CA ASP A 513 15.55 -18.81 31.01
C ASP A 513 15.31 -18.51 29.51
N LYS A 514 14.04 -18.37 29.10
CA LYS A 514 13.67 -17.97 27.73
C LYS A 514 14.05 -16.51 27.41
N LEU A 515 13.97 -15.60 28.38
CA LEU A 515 14.35 -14.20 28.23
C LEU A 515 15.87 -13.99 28.28
N GLU A 516 16.58 -14.75 29.10
CA GLU A 516 18.04 -14.76 29.19
C GLU A 516 18.66 -15.39 27.92
N GLY A 517 18.01 -16.43 27.37
CA GLY A 517 18.32 -16.98 26.05
C GLY A 517 17.91 -16.10 24.85
N SER A 518 17.12 -15.04 25.09
CA SER A 518 16.75 -14.09 24.03
C SER A 518 17.93 -13.19 23.67
N ARG A 519 18.18 -13.07 22.36
CA ARG A 519 19.21 -12.18 21.81
C ARG A 519 18.85 -10.69 21.85
N PHE A 520 17.64 -10.33 22.29
CA PHE A 520 17.06 -8.99 22.06
C PHE A 520 16.63 -8.23 23.32
N VAL A 521 16.59 -8.86 24.50
CA VAL A 521 16.10 -8.24 25.74
C VAL A 521 17.20 -8.20 26.78
N ALA A 522 17.56 -6.99 27.23
CA ALA A 522 18.58 -6.76 28.24
C ALA A 522 17.96 -6.61 29.64
N ILE A 523 18.41 -7.43 30.58
CA ILE A 523 17.94 -7.48 31.97
C ILE A 523 19.14 -7.26 32.90
N GLU A 524 18.98 -6.42 33.92
CA GLU A 524 20.02 -6.08 34.89
C GLU A 524 19.47 -6.19 36.33
N HIS A 525 20.25 -6.80 37.23
CA HIS A 525 19.94 -6.85 38.65
C HIS A 525 20.70 -5.74 39.37
N VAL A 526 19.99 -4.74 39.92
CA VAL A 526 20.60 -3.66 40.71
C VAL A 526 19.96 -3.66 42.09
N ASN A 527 20.77 -3.84 43.14
CA ASN A 527 20.32 -3.86 44.55
C ASN A 527 19.16 -4.84 44.81
N GLY A 528 19.18 -6.03 44.20
CA GLY A 528 18.12 -7.04 44.31
C GLY A 528 16.85 -6.76 43.49
N LYS A 529 16.83 -5.68 42.69
CA LYS A 529 15.69 -5.29 41.85
C LYS A 529 15.98 -5.53 40.37
N LEU A 530 15.04 -6.18 39.69
CA LEU A 530 15.15 -6.49 38.26
C LEU A 530 14.78 -5.24 37.44
N HIS A 531 15.72 -4.79 36.62
CA HIS A 531 15.55 -3.68 35.69
C HIS A 531 15.60 -4.19 34.26
N VAL A 532 14.73 -3.66 33.40
CA VAL A 532 14.77 -3.95 31.97
C VAL A 532 15.26 -2.71 31.24
N LYS A 533 16.14 -2.91 30.27
CA LYS A 533 16.67 -1.85 29.41
C LYS A 533 16.08 -2.01 28.01
N ILE A 534 15.51 -0.93 27.45
CA ILE A 534 14.98 -0.89 26.07
C ILE A 534 15.71 0.21 25.28
N PRO A 535 16.12 -0.03 24.03
CA PRO A 535 16.77 0.98 23.21
C PRO A 535 15.84 2.15 22.83
N ASP A 536 16.34 3.39 22.89
CA ASP A 536 15.65 4.60 22.44
C ASP A 536 16.00 4.95 20.98
N VAL A 537 15.35 4.24 20.06
CA VAL A 537 15.56 4.38 18.61
C VAL A 537 15.21 5.78 18.09
N ARG A 538 14.21 6.45 18.66
CA ARG A 538 13.75 7.76 18.17
C ARG A 538 14.79 8.83 18.41
N THR A 539 15.37 8.83 19.60
CA THR A 539 16.46 9.74 19.94
C THR A 539 17.69 9.43 19.09
N TYR A 540 18.03 8.15 18.90
CA TYR A 540 19.15 7.74 18.04
C TYR A 540 19.02 8.28 16.60
N ILE A 541 17.87 8.09 15.96
CA ILE A 541 17.60 8.59 14.59
C ILE A 541 17.71 10.12 14.53
N GLN A 542 17.14 10.83 15.51
CA GLN A 542 17.16 12.31 15.51
C GLN A 542 18.55 12.89 15.76
N ALA A 543 19.29 12.31 16.69
CA ALA A 543 20.66 12.72 17.01
C ALA A 543 21.58 12.48 15.80
N THR A 544 21.55 11.29 15.21
CA THR A 544 22.37 10.99 14.03
C THR A 544 21.92 11.75 12.77
N GLY A 545 20.65 12.17 12.69
CA GLY A 545 20.18 13.10 11.65
C GLY A 545 20.79 14.50 11.73
N ARG A 546 21.59 14.83 12.76
CA ARG A 546 22.31 16.11 12.85
C ARG A 546 23.63 16.10 12.06
N VAL A 547 24.22 14.93 11.84
CA VAL A 547 25.46 14.79 11.05
C VAL A 547 25.22 14.50 9.58
N SER A 548 23.98 14.25 9.18
CA SER A 548 23.61 13.97 7.80
C SER A 548 22.37 14.75 7.42
N ARG A 549 22.54 15.75 6.55
CA ARG A 549 21.49 16.67 6.08
C ARG A 549 21.52 16.77 4.57
N LEU A 550 20.34 16.89 3.97
CA LEU A 550 20.20 17.15 2.54
C LEU A 550 20.55 18.61 2.22
N PHE A 551 21.38 18.81 1.19
CA PHE A 551 21.80 20.12 0.67
C PHE A 551 21.93 20.07 -0.86
N VAL A 552 22.19 21.23 -1.47
CA VAL A 552 22.20 21.50 -2.93
C VAL A 552 23.14 20.57 -3.74
N GLY A 553 24.13 19.94 -3.10
CA GLY A 553 25.06 19.01 -3.74
C GLY A 553 25.00 17.55 -3.25
N GLY A 554 24.12 17.19 -2.32
CA GLY A 554 24.25 15.90 -1.65
C GLY A 554 23.40 15.70 -0.40
N VAL A 555 23.40 14.47 0.11
CA VAL A 555 23.20 14.23 1.54
C VAL A 555 24.58 14.23 2.18
N THR A 556 24.83 15.13 3.14
CA THR A 556 26.13 15.19 3.81
C THR A 556 26.45 13.86 4.46
N LYS A 557 27.69 13.40 4.29
CA LYS A 557 28.20 12.25 5.02
C LYS A 557 28.44 12.61 6.49
N GLY A 558 28.22 11.63 7.37
CA GLY A 558 28.52 11.71 8.78
C GLY A 558 28.83 10.34 9.37
N ILE A 559 29.34 10.32 10.60
CA ILE A 559 29.61 9.09 11.35
C ILE A 559 28.90 9.10 12.70
N SER A 560 28.37 7.95 13.09
CA SER A 560 27.80 7.67 14.40
C SER A 560 28.64 6.60 15.09
N VAL A 561 29.10 6.87 16.30
CA VAL A 561 29.87 5.91 17.12
C VAL A 561 29.10 5.59 18.38
N ILE A 562 28.74 4.32 18.56
CA ILE A 562 28.05 3.82 19.75
C ILE A 562 29.05 3.07 20.63
N LEU A 563 29.23 3.51 21.87
CA LEU A 563 29.86 2.67 22.89
C LEU A 563 28.85 1.59 23.32
N ALA A 564 29.08 0.37 22.87
CA ALA A 564 28.21 -0.78 23.11
C ALA A 564 28.47 -1.34 24.51
N ASP A 565 27.83 -0.74 25.50
CA ASP A 565 27.91 -1.16 26.90
C ASP A 565 27.07 -2.41 27.21
N ASP A 566 26.21 -2.82 26.29
CA ASP A 566 25.38 -4.03 26.37
C ASP A 566 25.07 -4.55 24.96
N GLU A 567 25.50 -5.78 24.66
CA GLU A 567 25.36 -6.41 23.34
C GLU A 567 23.88 -6.68 22.98
N LYS A 568 23.05 -7.05 23.97
CA LYS A 568 21.63 -7.32 23.77
C LYS A 568 20.88 -6.04 23.43
N LEU A 569 21.24 -4.92 24.07
CA LEU A 569 20.69 -3.59 23.73
C LEU A 569 21.09 -3.14 22.32
N LEU A 570 22.34 -3.36 21.93
CA LEU A 570 22.80 -3.05 20.57
C LEU A 570 22.03 -3.87 19.52
N ASN A 571 21.88 -5.17 19.75
CA ASN A 571 21.09 -6.05 18.89
C ASN A 571 19.62 -5.63 18.81
N GLY A 572 19.04 -5.21 19.95
CA GLY A 572 17.70 -4.62 20.02
C GLY A 572 17.58 -3.33 19.19
N LEU A 573 18.56 -2.42 19.32
CA LEU A 573 18.62 -1.18 18.54
C LEU A 573 18.71 -1.48 17.04
N VAL A 574 19.60 -2.39 16.63
CA VAL A 574 19.77 -2.81 15.21
C VAL A 574 18.47 -3.41 14.66
N ARG A 575 17.84 -4.33 15.40
CA ARG A 575 16.56 -4.95 15.00
C ARG A 575 15.47 -3.90 14.79
N GLN A 576 15.31 -2.98 15.73
CA GLN A 576 14.29 -1.93 15.60
C GLN A 576 14.66 -0.90 14.52
N MET A 577 15.94 -0.55 14.35
CA MET A 577 16.41 0.33 13.28
C MET A 577 16.13 -0.25 11.90
N ARG A 578 16.23 -1.58 11.72
CA ARG A 578 15.87 -2.26 10.47
C ARG A 578 14.42 -2.09 10.05
N TRP A 579 13.51 -1.79 10.99
CA TRP A 579 12.14 -1.44 10.65
C TRP A 579 12.04 -0.06 9.97
N TYR A 580 12.90 0.88 10.35
CA TYR A 580 12.96 2.21 9.74
C TYR A 580 13.80 2.20 8.46
N TYR A 581 14.96 1.56 8.52
CA TYR A 581 15.98 1.48 7.47
C TYR A 581 16.33 -0.01 7.23
N PRO A 582 15.69 -0.70 6.26
CA PRO A 582 15.88 -2.14 6.05
C PRO A 582 17.34 -2.58 5.88
N GLU A 583 18.18 -1.72 5.30
CA GLU A 583 19.61 -1.96 5.08
C GLU A 583 20.50 -1.56 6.27
N PHE A 584 19.90 -1.20 7.42
CA PHE A 584 20.66 -0.78 8.58
C PHE A 584 21.54 -1.89 9.12
N GLN A 585 22.82 -1.54 9.26
CA GLN A 585 23.86 -2.35 9.86
C GLN A 585 24.80 -1.45 10.65
N THR A 586 25.44 -2.03 11.67
CA THR A 586 26.49 -1.39 12.45
C THR A 586 27.81 -2.07 12.16
N LEU A 587 28.86 -1.31 11.88
CA LEU A 587 30.21 -1.83 11.62
C LEU A 587 31.11 -1.67 12.87
N PRO A 588 32.06 -2.57 13.12
CA PRO A 588 33.08 -2.34 14.15
C PRO A 588 33.88 -1.08 13.81
N PHE A 589 34.02 -0.13 14.75
CA PHE A 589 34.77 1.12 14.50
C PHE A 589 36.22 0.87 14.05
N ALA A 590 36.86 -0.17 14.61
CA ALA A 590 38.22 -0.57 14.26
C ALA A 590 38.36 -1.10 12.81
N SER A 591 37.26 -1.48 12.16
CA SER A 591 37.29 -1.96 10.76
C SER A 591 37.26 -0.83 9.72
N LEU A 592 37.12 0.42 10.17
CA LEU A 592 36.98 1.58 9.29
C LEU A 592 38.30 2.32 9.08
N ASP A 593 38.50 2.77 7.84
CA ASP A 593 39.47 3.79 7.49
C ASP A 593 38.90 5.16 7.88
N VAL A 594 39.17 5.56 9.13
CA VAL A 594 38.61 6.78 9.73
C VAL A 594 39.17 8.04 9.07
N GLU A 595 40.44 8.05 8.69
CA GLU A 595 41.09 9.20 8.04
C GLU A 595 40.40 9.52 6.72
N LYS A 596 40.28 8.51 5.83
CA LYS A 596 39.60 8.68 4.54
C LYS A 596 38.14 9.11 4.70
N LEU A 597 37.43 8.52 5.67
CA LEU A 597 36.04 8.88 5.95
C LEU A 597 35.91 10.33 6.43
N MET A 598 36.81 10.79 7.31
CA MET A 598 36.81 12.15 7.80
C MET A 598 37.19 13.16 6.71
N GLU A 599 38.10 12.82 5.79
CA GLU A 599 38.38 13.64 4.60
C GLU A 599 37.15 13.82 3.70
N GLU A 600 36.34 12.78 3.53
CA GLU A 600 35.06 12.88 2.81
C GLU A 600 34.08 13.80 3.54
N ILE A 601 33.94 13.65 4.87
CA ILE A 601 33.06 14.47 5.70
C ILE A 601 33.49 15.94 5.67
N ASP A 602 34.79 16.22 5.78
CA ASP A 602 35.34 17.59 5.77
C ASP A 602 35.20 18.27 4.41
N ARG A 603 35.39 17.51 3.32
CA ARG A 603 35.07 18.00 1.98
C ARG A 603 33.59 18.38 1.87
N ASP A 604 32.68 17.56 2.39
CA ASP A 604 31.25 17.88 2.42
C ASP A 604 30.97 19.13 3.25
N ARG A 605 31.56 19.29 4.45
CA ARG A 605 31.36 20.48 5.30
C ARG A 605 31.89 21.75 4.65
N LYS A 606 33.06 21.67 4.02
CA LYS A 606 33.63 22.79 3.27
C LYS A 606 32.73 23.18 2.11
N ARG A 607 32.24 22.22 1.33
CA ARG A 607 31.27 22.48 0.25
C ARG A 607 30.01 23.17 0.78
N VAL A 608 29.40 22.65 1.85
CA VAL A 608 28.21 23.27 2.45
C VAL A 608 28.50 24.70 2.88
N ARG A 609 29.67 24.97 3.48
CA ARG A 609 30.08 26.32 3.89
C ARG A 609 30.27 27.25 2.70
N ASP A 610 31.01 26.83 1.67
CA ASP A 610 31.26 27.61 0.46
C ASP A 610 29.95 27.92 -0.28
N ILE A 611 29.00 26.98 -0.28
CA ILE A 611 27.64 27.17 -0.79
C ILE A 611 26.86 28.19 0.05
N MET A 612 26.88 28.09 1.38
CA MET A 612 26.19 29.04 2.28
C MET A 612 26.76 30.47 2.17
N GLU A 613 28.06 30.60 1.89
CA GLU A 613 28.75 31.87 1.68
C GLU A 613 28.63 32.41 0.25
N GLY A 614 27.99 31.67 -0.67
CA GLY A 614 27.80 32.08 -2.07
C GLY A 614 29.07 32.01 -2.94
N LYS A 615 30.12 31.30 -2.48
CA LYS A 615 31.42 31.15 -3.17
C LYS A 615 31.41 30.05 -4.23
N LEU A 616 30.45 29.13 -4.17
CA LEU A 616 30.34 27.98 -5.06
C LEU A 616 28.95 27.94 -5.71
N THR A 617 28.89 27.98 -7.04
CA THR A 617 27.68 27.72 -7.84
C THR A 617 27.81 26.35 -8.49
N GLU A 618 27.38 25.30 -7.78
CA GLU A 618 27.36 23.94 -8.32
C GLU A 618 26.04 23.66 -9.07
N SER A 619 26.10 22.81 -10.10
CA SER A 619 24.89 22.26 -10.73
C SER A 619 24.13 21.43 -9.68
N THR A 620 22.91 21.83 -9.37
CA THR A 620 22.02 21.08 -8.46
C THR A 620 21.89 19.64 -8.90
N ARG A 621 22.24 18.70 -8.02
CA ARG A 621 21.69 17.35 -8.11
C ARG A 621 20.31 17.38 -7.48
N ASP A 622 19.27 17.24 -8.29
CA ASP A 622 17.93 17.02 -7.77
C ASP A 622 17.85 15.59 -7.19
N LEU A 623 18.08 15.51 -5.89
CA LEU A 623 18.14 14.24 -5.14
C LEU A 623 16.76 13.76 -4.73
N VAL A 624 15.70 14.56 -4.88
CA VAL A 624 14.36 14.16 -4.44
C VAL A 624 13.32 14.51 -5.48
N LYS A 625 12.95 13.53 -6.30
CA LYS A 625 11.91 13.71 -7.32
C LYS A 625 10.51 13.64 -6.73
N SER A 626 9.63 14.51 -7.22
CA SER A 626 8.19 14.40 -7.00
C SER A 626 7.61 13.39 -8.01
N SER A 627 6.93 12.38 -7.50
CA SER A 627 6.38 11.29 -8.31
C SER A 627 4.89 11.07 -8.00
N LEU A 628 4.08 10.87 -9.03
CA LEU A 628 2.69 10.41 -8.88
C LEU A 628 2.65 8.89 -9.07
N PHE A 629 2.26 8.14 -8.05
CA PHE A 629 2.15 6.68 -8.10
C PHE A 629 0.68 6.25 -8.21
N ILE A 630 0.28 5.77 -9.38
CA ILE A 630 -1.11 5.44 -9.71
C ILE A 630 -1.31 3.93 -9.60
N VAL A 631 -2.29 3.50 -8.81
CA VAL A 631 -2.72 2.09 -8.71
C VAL A 631 -4.19 1.94 -9.10
N GLU A 632 -4.67 0.71 -9.33
CA GLU A 632 -6.07 0.50 -9.71
C GLU A 632 -7.04 0.54 -8.51
N SER A 633 -6.65 0.04 -7.32
CA SER A 633 -7.55 -0.08 -6.18
C SER A 633 -7.24 0.85 -4.98
N PRO A 634 -8.27 1.43 -4.32
CA PRO A 634 -8.07 2.28 -3.14
C PRO A 634 -7.43 1.59 -1.94
N ASN A 635 -7.69 0.29 -1.76
CA ASN A 635 -7.10 -0.52 -0.71
C ASN A 635 -5.60 -0.65 -0.91
N LYS A 636 -5.16 -0.97 -2.14
CA LYS A 636 -3.75 -1.03 -2.50
C LYS A 636 -3.06 0.31 -2.27
N ALA A 637 -3.66 1.43 -2.70
CA ALA A 637 -3.12 2.77 -2.44
C ALA A 637 -2.90 3.03 -0.94
N ARG A 638 -3.90 2.69 -0.10
CA ARG A 638 -3.82 2.85 1.36
C ARG A 638 -2.76 1.93 1.98
N THR A 639 -2.69 0.68 1.56
CA THR A 639 -1.70 -0.30 2.03
C THR A 639 -0.28 0.18 1.73
N ILE A 640 -0.01 0.57 0.48
CA ILE A 640 1.31 1.06 0.05
C ILE A 640 1.69 2.33 0.82
N ALA A 641 0.77 3.28 0.94
CA ALA A 641 1.03 4.51 1.68
C ALA A 641 1.40 4.25 3.15
N ASN A 642 0.75 3.27 3.79
CA ASN A 642 1.04 2.91 5.18
C ASN A 642 2.42 2.26 5.38
N PHE A 643 3.07 1.73 4.34
CA PHE A 643 4.45 1.19 4.45
C PHE A 643 5.48 2.26 4.75
N PHE A 644 5.24 3.50 4.32
CA PHE A 644 6.14 4.63 4.48
C PHE A 644 5.78 5.53 5.67
N GLY A 645 4.82 5.11 6.49
CA GLY A 645 4.40 5.80 7.70
C GLY A 645 2.95 6.20 7.71
N GLN A 646 2.61 7.29 8.40
CA GLN A 646 1.26 7.84 8.31
C GLN A 646 1.26 8.84 7.15
N PRO A 647 0.63 8.51 6.01
CA PRO A 647 0.62 9.40 4.87
C PRO A 647 -0.10 10.71 5.20
N THR A 648 0.34 11.80 4.59
CA THR A 648 -0.51 12.99 4.45
C THR A 648 -1.61 12.63 3.49
N ARG A 649 -2.85 12.97 3.82
CA ARG A 649 -3.98 12.72 2.93
C ARG A 649 -4.42 14.02 2.31
N ARG A 650 -4.70 14.02 1.02
CA ARG A 650 -5.21 15.21 0.32
C ARG A 650 -6.35 14.79 -0.61
N LYS A 651 -7.48 15.49 -0.53
CA LYS A 651 -8.59 15.36 -1.47
C LYS A 651 -8.32 16.32 -2.63
N VAL A 652 -8.12 15.77 -3.82
CA VAL A 652 -7.98 16.54 -5.07
C VAL A 652 -9.12 16.10 -5.97
N GLY A 653 -9.94 17.04 -6.44
CA GLY A 653 -11.17 16.71 -7.16
C GLY A 653 -12.01 15.65 -6.45
N ASN A 654 -12.25 14.52 -7.13
CA ASN A 654 -12.99 13.38 -6.59
C ASN A 654 -12.11 12.28 -5.94
N LEU A 655 -10.78 12.42 -5.97
CA LEU A 655 -9.86 11.38 -5.50
C LEU A 655 -9.22 11.73 -4.15
N LEU A 656 -8.98 10.68 -3.36
CA LEU A 656 -8.17 10.76 -2.16
C LEU A 656 -6.74 10.32 -2.51
N THR A 657 -5.78 11.21 -2.26
CA THR A 657 -4.36 10.99 -2.48
C THR A 657 -3.63 10.81 -1.15
N TYR A 658 -2.55 10.03 -1.17
CA TYR A 658 -1.71 9.74 -0.02
C TYR A 658 -0.26 10.13 -0.33
N GLU A 659 0.27 11.12 0.38
CA GLU A 659 1.63 11.62 0.17
C GLU A 659 2.58 11.02 1.20
N VAL A 660 3.67 10.43 0.70
CA VAL A 660 4.69 9.75 1.49
C VAL A 660 6.09 10.07 0.97
N THR A 661 7.10 9.77 1.78
CA THR A 661 8.51 9.86 1.40
C THR A 661 9.10 8.47 1.32
N ALA A 662 9.77 8.18 0.21
CA ALA A 662 10.39 6.89 -0.05
C ALA A 662 11.76 7.10 -0.68
N GLY A 663 12.81 7.06 0.13
CA GLY A 663 14.17 7.30 -0.34
C GLY A 663 14.33 8.68 -0.96
N ASP A 664 14.72 8.70 -2.23
CA ASP A 664 14.95 9.87 -3.09
C ASP A 664 13.66 10.37 -3.80
N LYS A 665 12.47 10.03 -3.28
CA LYS A 665 11.19 10.44 -3.87
C LYS A 665 10.17 10.92 -2.85
N VAL A 666 9.44 11.98 -3.23
CA VAL A 666 8.17 12.37 -2.61
C VAL A 666 7.06 11.80 -3.49
N ILE A 667 6.39 10.77 -2.99
CA ILE A 667 5.42 10.00 -3.76
C ILE A 667 4.00 10.40 -3.35
N THR A 668 3.21 10.83 -4.34
CA THR A 668 1.76 11.00 -4.21
C THR A 668 1.09 9.75 -4.74
N ILE A 669 0.48 8.94 -3.87
CA ILE A 669 -0.17 7.68 -4.23
C ILE A 669 -1.67 7.93 -4.44
N VAL A 670 -2.23 7.46 -5.56
CA VAL A 670 -3.65 7.62 -5.90
C VAL A 670 -4.20 6.35 -6.55
N ALA A 671 -5.50 6.12 -6.42
CA ALA A 671 -6.19 5.00 -7.06
C ALA A 671 -7.15 5.46 -8.17
N THR A 672 -7.16 4.75 -9.30
CA THR A 672 -8.12 5.02 -10.40
C THR A 672 -9.53 4.51 -10.11
N GLY A 673 -9.65 3.47 -9.28
CA GLY A 673 -10.91 2.75 -9.03
C GLY A 673 -11.23 1.68 -10.09
N GLY A 674 -10.21 1.22 -10.84
CA GLY A 674 -10.32 0.24 -11.93
C GLY A 674 -10.09 0.87 -13.31
N HIS A 675 -10.76 0.32 -14.34
CA HIS A 675 -10.74 0.90 -15.69
C HIS A 675 -11.35 2.31 -15.69
N VAL A 676 -10.75 3.20 -16.47
CA VAL A 676 -11.22 4.57 -16.69
C VAL A 676 -11.98 4.74 -18.00
N VAL A 677 -11.74 3.85 -18.97
CA VAL A 677 -12.40 3.86 -20.28
C VAL A 677 -12.74 2.43 -20.70
N ASP A 678 -13.80 2.27 -21.49
CA ASP A 678 -14.18 0.99 -22.10
C ASP A 678 -14.71 1.21 -23.52
N LEU A 679 -14.77 0.13 -24.29
CA LEU A 679 -15.12 0.14 -25.70
C LEU A 679 -16.58 0.56 -25.88
N VAL A 680 -16.81 1.60 -26.69
CA VAL A 680 -18.16 2.10 -27.03
C VAL A 680 -18.99 1.01 -27.71
N THR A 681 -20.31 1.14 -27.72
CA THR A 681 -21.18 0.19 -28.43
C THR A 681 -21.79 0.74 -29.71
N SER A 682 -21.81 2.06 -29.88
CA SER A 682 -22.44 2.74 -31.04
C SER A 682 -21.59 2.79 -32.31
N ASP A 683 -20.27 2.94 -32.19
CA ASP A 683 -19.40 3.31 -33.31
C ASP A 683 -18.85 2.09 -34.06
N GLY A 684 -18.73 2.21 -35.39
CA GLY A 684 -18.18 1.15 -36.24
C GLY A 684 -18.89 -0.20 -36.06
N TYR A 685 -18.14 -1.29 -36.14
CA TYR A 685 -18.63 -2.63 -35.86
C TYR A 685 -18.50 -2.97 -34.38
N HIS A 686 -19.58 -2.73 -33.62
CA HIS A 686 -19.70 -2.96 -32.17
C HIS A 686 -18.63 -2.26 -31.32
N GLY A 687 -18.22 -1.05 -31.72
CA GLY A 687 -17.20 -0.24 -31.06
C GLY A 687 -15.85 -0.18 -31.76
N VAL A 688 -15.70 -0.84 -32.92
CA VAL A 688 -14.42 -0.93 -33.65
C VAL A 688 -14.58 -0.39 -35.06
N LEU A 689 -13.82 0.65 -35.40
CA LEU A 689 -13.76 1.13 -36.78
C LEU A 689 -12.98 0.14 -37.64
N VAL A 690 -13.52 -0.17 -38.81
CA VAL A 690 -12.91 -1.08 -39.79
C VAL A 690 -12.56 -0.26 -41.02
N GLU A 691 -11.26 -0.07 -41.26
CA GLU A 691 -10.75 0.67 -42.41
C GLU A 691 -9.99 -0.27 -43.34
N LYS A 692 -10.09 -0.04 -44.66
CA LYS A 692 -9.28 -0.76 -45.64
C LYS A 692 -8.15 0.15 -46.12
N LYS A 693 -6.90 -0.14 -45.70
CA LYS A 693 -5.70 0.60 -46.12
C LYS A 693 -4.79 -0.32 -46.94
N ASN A 694 -4.49 0.09 -48.18
CA ASN A 694 -3.65 -0.67 -49.12
C ASN A 694 -4.11 -2.13 -49.32
N GLY A 695 -5.44 -2.36 -49.36
CA GLY A 695 -6.01 -3.70 -49.50
C GLY A 695 -6.10 -4.52 -48.22
N VAL A 696 -5.50 -4.06 -47.11
CA VAL A 696 -5.50 -4.74 -45.80
C VAL A 696 -6.52 -4.11 -44.87
N LEU A 697 -7.31 -4.92 -44.18
CA LEU A 697 -8.24 -4.46 -43.14
C LEU A 697 -7.47 -4.05 -41.88
N ARG A 698 -7.85 -2.92 -41.29
CA ARG A 698 -7.32 -2.40 -40.04
C ARG A 698 -8.47 -2.10 -39.09
N PHE A 699 -8.25 -2.42 -37.82
CA PHE A 699 -9.24 -2.37 -36.76
C PHE A 699 -8.80 -1.37 -35.69
N TYR A 700 -9.64 -0.37 -35.43
CA TYR A 700 -9.37 0.68 -34.45
C TYR A 700 -10.50 0.74 -33.41
N PRO A 701 -10.32 0.16 -32.21
CA PRO A 701 -11.29 0.30 -31.13
C PRO A 701 -11.48 1.76 -30.71
N VAL A 702 -12.74 2.11 -30.42
CA VAL A 702 -13.14 3.43 -29.94
C VAL A 702 -13.54 3.33 -28.46
N TYR A 703 -12.89 4.13 -27.62
CA TYR A 703 -13.07 4.13 -26.18
C TYR A 703 -13.73 5.42 -25.69
N ASP A 704 -14.59 5.30 -24.68
CA ASP A 704 -15.10 6.44 -23.92
C ASP A 704 -15.03 6.13 -22.41
N THR A 705 -15.08 7.19 -21.62
CA THR A 705 -15.17 7.18 -20.16
C THR A 705 -16.32 6.33 -19.67
N ILE A 706 -16.06 5.52 -18.64
CA ILE A 706 -17.06 4.66 -18.00
C ILE A 706 -17.93 5.51 -17.06
N LYS A 707 -19.26 5.32 -17.16
CA LYS A 707 -20.26 5.85 -16.24
C LYS A 707 -20.83 4.70 -15.40
N ARG A 708 -21.01 4.92 -14.09
CA ARG A 708 -21.63 3.97 -13.15
C ARG A 708 -22.78 4.63 -12.41
N CYS A 709 -23.97 4.02 -12.48
CA CYS A 709 -25.13 4.50 -11.74
C CYS A 709 -25.02 4.15 -10.25
N LYS A 710 -25.13 5.14 -9.36
CA LYS A 710 -25.12 4.91 -7.91
C LYS A 710 -26.40 4.23 -7.40
N ALA A 711 -27.52 4.40 -8.12
CA ALA A 711 -28.81 3.83 -7.71
C ALA A 711 -28.94 2.33 -8.02
N CYS A 712 -28.53 1.88 -9.21
CA CYS A 712 -28.70 0.48 -9.63
C CYS A 712 -27.39 -0.27 -9.94
N GLY A 713 -26.24 0.39 -9.84
CA GLY A 713 -24.92 -0.20 -10.08
C GLY A 713 -24.57 -0.46 -11.56
N HIS A 714 -25.46 -0.16 -12.50
CA HIS A 714 -25.23 -0.41 -13.92
C HIS A 714 -24.06 0.45 -14.45
N GLN A 715 -23.19 -0.17 -15.25
CA GLN A 715 -22.07 0.49 -15.91
C GLN A 715 -22.30 0.54 -17.42
N PHE A 716 -22.02 1.69 -18.02
CA PHE A 716 -22.19 1.95 -19.44
C PHE A 716 -21.21 3.03 -19.92
N VAL A 717 -21.03 3.13 -21.23
CA VAL A 717 -20.13 4.09 -21.88
C VAL A 717 -20.91 5.07 -22.76
N ASP A 718 -21.78 4.56 -23.63
CA ASP A 718 -22.52 5.37 -24.59
C ASP A 718 -23.54 6.28 -23.90
N THR A 719 -23.59 7.54 -24.34
CA THR A 719 -24.55 8.53 -23.84
C THR A 719 -25.39 9.02 -25.00
N GLN A 720 -26.69 8.75 -24.98
CA GLN A 720 -27.64 9.22 -25.99
C GLN A 720 -28.23 10.60 -25.68
N GLU A 721 -28.13 11.06 -24.42
CA GLU A 721 -28.73 12.30 -23.91
C GLU A 721 -27.69 13.13 -23.12
N GLN A 722 -27.89 14.46 -23.05
CA GLN A 722 -27.13 15.38 -22.20
C GLN A 722 -28.10 16.19 -21.32
N PRO A 723 -28.03 16.11 -19.97
CA PRO A 723 -27.10 15.29 -19.17
C PRO A 723 -27.35 13.78 -19.33
N PRO A 724 -26.33 12.93 -19.13
CA PRO A 724 -26.50 11.49 -19.26
C PRO A 724 -27.39 10.92 -18.16
N THR A 725 -28.38 10.11 -18.53
CA THR A 725 -29.23 9.36 -17.62
C THR A 725 -28.84 7.88 -17.63
N CYS A 726 -29.12 7.14 -16.54
CA CYS A 726 -28.85 5.71 -16.53
C CYS A 726 -29.78 4.97 -17.51
N PRO A 727 -29.28 4.22 -18.51
CA PRO A 727 -30.13 3.56 -19.50
C PRO A 727 -30.96 2.41 -18.90
N ARG A 728 -30.66 1.99 -17.67
CA ARG A 728 -31.37 0.91 -16.97
C ARG A 728 -32.48 1.41 -16.05
N CYS A 729 -32.28 2.51 -15.34
CA CYS A 729 -33.23 2.99 -14.32
C CYS A 729 -33.60 4.47 -14.43
N GLY A 730 -33.09 5.20 -15.43
CA GLY A 730 -33.37 6.62 -15.64
C GLY A 730 -32.71 7.58 -14.64
N SER A 731 -31.95 7.07 -13.66
CA SER A 731 -31.32 7.92 -12.64
C SER A 731 -30.20 8.80 -13.21
N GLU A 732 -30.19 10.07 -12.81
CA GLU A 732 -29.12 11.06 -13.08
C GLU A 732 -27.93 10.94 -12.11
N ASN A 733 -28.04 10.13 -11.04
CA ASN A 733 -26.99 9.98 -10.03
C ASN A 733 -25.88 9.04 -10.53
N LEU A 734 -25.00 9.59 -11.36
CA LEU A 734 -23.93 8.88 -12.04
C LEU A 734 -22.55 9.26 -11.51
N ILE A 735 -21.65 8.28 -11.43
CA ILE A 735 -20.22 8.49 -11.28
C ILE A 735 -19.60 8.37 -12.67
N ASN A 736 -18.93 9.42 -13.14
CA ASN A 736 -18.18 9.40 -14.37
C ASN A 736 -16.67 9.34 -14.08
N SER A 737 -15.99 8.39 -14.70
CA SER A 737 -14.53 8.25 -14.68
C SER A 737 -13.80 9.41 -15.35
N SER A 738 -14.48 10.26 -16.15
CA SER A 738 -13.93 11.54 -16.63
C SER A 738 -13.43 12.41 -15.48
N ASN A 739 -14.12 12.42 -14.34
CA ASN A 739 -13.74 13.20 -13.16
C ASN A 739 -12.44 12.65 -12.54
N THR A 740 -12.29 11.32 -12.54
CA THR A 740 -11.04 10.65 -12.13
C THR A 740 -9.91 11.05 -13.07
N LEU A 741 -10.10 10.99 -14.38
CA LEU A 741 -9.08 11.40 -15.35
C LEU A 741 -8.69 12.87 -15.17
N GLU A 742 -9.65 13.77 -14.98
CA GLU A 742 -9.35 15.20 -14.77
C GLU A 742 -8.50 15.42 -13.51
N THR A 743 -8.87 14.76 -12.41
CA THR A 743 -8.08 14.79 -11.18
C THR A 743 -6.67 14.23 -11.39
N LEU A 744 -6.52 13.14 -12.16
CA LEU A 744 -5.21 12.56 -12.47
C LEU A 744 -4.36 13.51 -13.33
N LYS A 745 -4.94 14.23 -14.29
CA LYS A 745 -4.23 15.26 -15.08
C LYS A 745 -3.74 16.39 -14.20
N GLU A 746 -4.57 16.89 -13.28
CA GLU A 746 -4.19 17.93 -12.33
C GLU A 746 -2.99 17.51 -11.47
N LEU A 747 -3.00 16.26 -10.99
CA LEU A 747 -1.91 15.67 -10.21
C LEU A 747 -0.65 15.44 -11.05
N ALA A 748 -0.79 15.00 -12.31
CA ALA A 748 0.32 14.81 -13.24
C ALA A 748 1.09 16.11 -13.47
N MET A 749 0.38 17.24 -13.61
CA MET A 749 1.00 18.56 -13.78
C MET A 749 1.79 19.03 -12.55
N GLU A 750 1.52 18.48 -11.36
CA GLU A 750 2.19 18.84 -10.09
C GLU A 750 3.51 18.11 -9.87
N VAL A 751 3.77 17.03 -10.58
CA VAL A 751 4.92 16.14 -10.37
C VAL A 751 5.83 16.13 -11.59
N ASP A 752 7.07 15.68 -11.42
CA ASP A 752 7.99 15.55 -12.57
C ASP A 752 7.91 14.18 -13.26
N GLU A 753 7.46 13.14 -12.55
CA GLU A 753 7.25 11.81 -13.13
C GLU A 753 5.96 11.13 -12.63
N VAL A 754 5.36 10.32 -13.50
CA VAL A 754 4.21 9.46 -13.20
C VAL A 754 4.65 8.01 -13.26
N LEU A 755 4.36 7.25 -12.21
CA LEU A 755 4.64 5.83 -12.06
C LEU A 755 3.31 5.07 -11.98
N ILE A 756 3.06 4.14 -12.90
CA ILE A 756 1.83 3.38 -12.93
C ILE A 756 2.06 1.97 -12.40
N GLY A 757 1.53 1.70 -11.21
CA GLY A 757 1.64 0.48 -10.43
C GLY A 757 0.39 -0.39 -10.46
N THR A 758 -0.23 -0.58 -11.62
CA THR A 758 -1.35 -1.51 -11.81
C THR A 758 -0.92 -2.98 -11.67
N ASP A 759 -1.90 -3.87 -11.51
CA ASP A 759 -1.67 -5.33 -11.44
C ASP A 759 -0.73 -5.86 -12.55
N PRO A 760 0.11 -6.86 -12.26
CA PRO A 760 1.09 -7.40 -13.18
C PRO A 760 0.47 -8.36 -14.21
N ASP A 761 -0.68 -8.03 -14.81
CA ASP A 761 -1.34 -8.83 -15.85
C ASP A 761 -1.64 -7.97 -17.11
N ILE A 762 -2.08 -8.61 -18.20
CA ILE A 762 -2.43 -7.93 -19.45
C ILE A 762 -3.56 -6.88 -19.25
N GLU A 763 -4.46 -7.10 -18.27
CA GLU A 763 -5.53 -6.16 -17.94
C GLU A 763 -4.96 -4.91 -17.26
N GLY A 764 -4.05 -5.09 -16.30
CA GLY A 764 -3.33 -4.01 -15.64
C GLY A 764 -2.43 -3.22 -16.61
N GLU A 765 -1.82 -3.88 -17.58
CA GLU A 765 -1.03 -3.22 -18.63
C GLU A 765 -1.90 -2.34 -19.54
N LYS A 766 -3.09 -2.81 -19.92
CA LYS A 766 -4.09 -1.99 -20.63
C LYS A 766 -4.46 -0.75 -19.79
N ILE A 767 -4.84 -0.92 -18.52
CA ILE A 767 -5.21 0.21 -17.65
C ILE A 767 -4.06 1.23 -17.60
N ALA A 768 -2.82 0.74 -17.49
CA ALA A 768 -1.65 1.60 -17.50
C ALA A 768 -1.50 2.36 -18.82
N TRP A 769 -1.74 1.71 -19.95
CA TRP A 769 -1.70 2.33 -21.27
C TRP A 769 -2.75 3.44 -21.45
N ASP A 770 -4.00 3.20 -21.06
CA ASP A 770 -5.04 4.25 -21.14
C ASP A 770 -4.71 5.47 -20.28
N VAL A 771 -4.29 5.22 -19.03
CA VAL A 771 -3.92 6.28 -18.10
C VAL A 771 -2.71 7.04 -18.63
N ALA A 772 -1.70 6.34 -19.15
CA ALA A 772 -0.52 6.97 -19.73
C ALA A 772 -0.89 7.84 -20.94
N ASN A 773 -1.71 7.34 -21.87
CA ASN A 773 -2.19 8.11 -23.01
C ASN A 773 -2.95 9.37 -22.55
N ALA A 774 -3.86 9.23 -21.59
CA ALA A 774 -4.63 10.37 -21.07
C ALA A 774 -3.77 11.42 -20.35
N LEU A 775 -2.65 11.01 -19.74
CA LEU A 775 -1.77 11.88 -18.96
C LEU A 775 -0.56 12.41 -19.73
N LYS A 776 -0.21 11.82 -20.88
CA LYS A 776 0.99 12.18 -21.64
C LYS A 776 1.09 13.67 -22.01
N PRO A 777 0.01 14.40 -22.38
CA PRO A 777 0.07 15.85 -22.60
C PRO A 777 0.36 16.68 -21.33
N TYR A 778 0.18 16.09 -20.14
CA TYR A 778 0.23 16.76 -18.84
C TYR A 778 1.46 16.35 -18.01
N ALA A 779 2.18 15.31 -18.41
CA ALA A 779 3.32 14.74 -17.70
C ALA A 779 4.52 14.53 -18.62
N LYS A 780 5.70 14.95 -18.15
CA LYS A 780 6.96 14.83 -18.92
C LYS A 780 7.40 13.37 -19.03
N VAL A 781 7.42 12.67 -17.89
CA VAL A 781 7.87 11.28 -17.78
C VAL A 781 6.74 10.41 -17.24
N ILE A 782 6.42 9.33 -17.93
CA ILE A 782 5.47 8.31 -17.49
C ILE A 782 6.17 6.96 -17.59
N LYS A 783 6.11 6.15 -16.53
CA LYS A 783 6.71 4.81 -16.45
C LYS A 783 5.73 3.82 -15.84
N ARG A 784 5.95 2.54 -16.11
CA ARG A 784 5.23 1.39 -15.58
C ARG A 784 6.07 0.71 -14.50
N THR A 785 5.48 0.41 -13.34
CA THR A 785 6.13 -0.29 -12.22
C THR A 785 5.40 -1.60 -11.92
N GLU A 786 6.09 -2.73 -11.96
CA GLU A 786 5.47 -4.05 -11.78
C GLU A 786 5.89 -4.68 -10.45
N PHE A 787 4.93 -5.20 -9.68
CA PHE A 787 5.19 -5.91 -8.42
C PHE A 787 4.20 -7.06 -8.23
N HIS A 788 4.70 -8.20 -7.75
CA HIS A 788 3.90 -9.41 -7.53
C HIS A 788 3.44 -9.58 -6.08
N GLU A 789 3.84 -8.67 -5.18
CA GLU A 789 3.39 -8.61 -3.81
C GLU A 789 3.31 -7.15 -3.34
N VAL A 790 2.31 -6.83 -2.53
CA VAL A 790 2.17 -5.49 -1.95
C VAL A 790 2.99 -5.44 -0.67
N THR A 791 4.31 -5.29 -0.78
CA THR A 791 5.24 -5.15 0.35
C THR A 791 6.15 -3.93 0.16
N ARG A 792 6.67 -3.34 1.25
CA ARG A 792 7.57 -2.18 1.16
C ARG A 792 8.77 -2.47 0.24
N GLN A 793 9.38 -3.64 0.37
CA GLN A 793 10.54 -4.05 -0.42
C GLN A 793 10.18 -4.18 -1.90
N ALA A 794 9.09 -4.86 -2.24
CA ALA A 794 8.65 -5.02 -3.61
C ALA A 794 8.29 -3.68 -4.27
N ILE A 795 7.62 -2.77 -3.56
CA ILE A 795 7.28 -1.44 -4.09
C ILE A 795 8.53 -0.60 -4.34
N VAL A 796 9.49 -0.58 -3.41
CA VAL A 796 10.75 0.17 -3.59
C VAL A 796 11.54 -0.39 -4.79
N LYS A 797 11.63 -1.71 -4.90
CA LYS A 797 12.26 -2.38 -6.05
C LYS A 797 11.55 -2.03 -7.37
N ALA A 798 10.22 -2.13 -7.41
CA ALA A 798 9.43 -1.82 -8.60
C ALA A 798 9.57 -0.35 -9.06
N ILE A 799 9.74 0.58 -8.12
CA ILE A 799 10.01 1.99 -8.42
C ILE A 799 11.41 2.16 -9.03
N SER A 800 12.42 1.43 -8.52
CA SER A 800 13.79 1.49 -9.07
C SER A 800 13.93 0.82 -10.44
N GLU A 801 13.11 -0.19 -10.73
CA GLU A 801 13.11 -0.98 -11.96
C GLU A 801 12.00 -0.53 -12.94
N ALA A 802 11.51 0.70 -12.81
CA ALA A 802 10.42 1.22 -13.64
C ALA A 802 10.75 1.17 -15.14
N ARG A 803 9.83 0.64 -15.95
CA ARG A 803 9.98 0.42 -17.40
C ARG A 803 8.99 1.25 -18.23
N GLU A 804 9.11 1.18 -19.54
CA GLU A 804 8.05 1.63 -20.45
C GLU A 804 6.88 0.63 -20.49
N ILE A 805 5.76 1.07 -21.04
CA ILE A 805 4.58 0.23 -21.24
C ILE A 805 4.85 -0.83 -22.30
N ASP A 806 4.43 -2.06 -22.01
CA ASP A 806 4.59 -3.23 -22.87
C ASP A 806 3.43 -3.29 -23.87
N LEU A 807 3.67 -2.78 -25.08
CA LEU A 807 2.65 -2.70 -26.13
C LEU A 807 2.13 -4.07 -26.59
N PRO A 808 2.96 -5.13 -26.77
CA PRO A 808 2.45 -6.48 -27.02
C PRO A 808 1.39 -6.97 -26.03
N LYS A 809 1.57 -6.72 -24.73
CA LYS A 809 0.55 -7.05 -23.71
C LYS A 809 -0.75 -6.27 -23.88
N VAL A 810 -0.64 -4.98 -24.24
CA VAL A 810 -1.81 -4.14 -24.56
C VAL A 810 -2.53 -4.70 -25.77
N GLU A 811 -1.82 -5.00 -26.85
CA GLU A 811 -2.36 -5.55 -28.09
C GLU A 811 -3.08 -6.89 -27.85
N ALA A 812 -2.51 -7.78 -27.03
CA ALA A 812 -3.15 -9.03 -26.62
C ALA A 812 -4.47 -8.78 -25.87
N GLN A 813 -4.49 -7.77 -24.99
CA GLN A 813 -5.72 -7.36 -24.31
C GLN A 813 -6.76 -6.77 -25.28
N LEU A 814 -6.34 -5.97 -26.28
CA LEU A 814 -7.23 -5.41 -27.29
C LEU A 814 -7.90 -6.52 -28.10
N VAL A 815 -7.13 -7.48 -28.59
CA VAL A 815 -7.65 -8.65 -29.33
C VAL A 815 -8.69 -9.37 -28.50
N ARG A 816 -8.35 -9.72 -27.26
CA ARG A 816 -9.26 -10.41 -26.34
C ARG A 816 -10.56 -9.63 -26.13
N ARG A 817 -10.48 -8.33 -25.86
CA ARG A 817 -11.65 -7.50 -25.57
C ARG A 817 -12.56 -7.33 -26.79
N ILE A 818 -11.97 -7.14 -27.97
CA ILE A 818 -12.69 -6.97 -29.24
C ILE A 818 -13.36 -8.29 -29.64
N GLU A 819 -12.64 -9.39 -29.54
CA GLU A 819 -13.17 -10.71 -29.90
C GLU A 819 -14.34 -11.11 -29.00
N ASP A 820 -14.19 -10.99 -27.67
CA ASP A 820 -15.27 -11.22 -26.70
C ASP A 820 -16.48 -10.32 -26.98
N ARG A 821 -16.24 -9.07 -27.40
CA ARG A 821 -17.31 -8.14 -27.80
C ARG A 821 -18.04 -8.62 -29.03
N TRP A 822 -17.32 -8.91 -30.12
CA TRP A 822 -17.92 -9.29 -31.41
C TRP A 822 -18.68 -10.60 -31.31
N ILE A 823 -18.02 -11.67 -30.87
CA ILE A 823 -18.66 -12.99 -30.74
C ILE A 823 -19.80 -12.92 -29.73
N GLY A 824 -19.57 -12.29 -28.58
CA GLY A 824 -20.55 -12.18 -27.51
C GLY A 824 -21.81 -11.43 -27.94
N PHE A 825 -21.67 -10.25 -28.56
CA PHE A 825 -22.82 -9.43 -28.98
C PHE A 825 -23.61 -10.12 -30.09
N GLU A 826 -22.95 -10.63 -31.13
CA GLU A 826 -23.61 -11.27 -32.27
C GLU A 826 -24.41 -12.49 -31.83
N LEU A 827 -23.79 -13.39 -31.07
CA LEU A 827 -24.48 -14.59 -30.60
C LEU A 827 -25.61 -14.24 -29.62
N SER A 828 -25.41 -13.24 -28.74
CA SER A 828 -26.47 -12.78 -27.83
C SER A 828 -27.67 -12.23 -28.59
N GLN A 829 -27.47 -11.37 -29.60
CA GLN A 829 -28.56 -10.83 -30.42
C GLN A 829 -29.34 -11.93 -31.17
N ARG A 830 -28.65 -12.99 -31.63
CA ARG A 830 -29.29 -14.16 -32.24
C ARG A 830 -30.12 -14.93 -31.21
N LEU A 831 -29.59 -15.14 -30.01
CA LEU A 831 -30.34 -15.75 -28.91
C LEU A 831 -31.58 -14.93 -28.54
N TRP A 832 -31.49 -13.60 -28.51
CA TRP A 832 -32.62 -12.74 -28.21
C TRP A 832 -33.75 -12.90 -29.23
N LYS A 833 -33.42 -13.01 -30.52
CA LYS A 833 -34.40 -13.25 -31.58
C LYS A 833 -35.08 -14.61 -31.45
N VAL A 834 -34.32 -15.66 -31.12
CA VAL A 834 -34.82 -17.04 -31.06
C VAL A 834 -35.60 -17.33 -29.78
N PHE A 835 -35.07 -16.91 -28.65
CA PHE A 835 -35.65 -17.19 -27.33
C PHE A 835 -36.52 -16.04 -26.79
N LYS A 836 -36.64 -14.93 -27.53
CA LYS A 836 -37.41 -13.71 -27.15
C LYS A 836 -37.03 -13.17 -25.76
N ASN A 837 -35.75 -13.27 -25.41
CA ASN A 837 -35.23 -12.85 -24.11
C ASN A 837 -33.91 -12.09 -24.28
N ASN A 838 -33.97 -10.76 -24.10
CA ASN A 838 -32.82 -9.86 -24.21
C ASN A 838 -31.82 -9.94 -23.06
N LYS A 839 -32.08 -10.80 -22.05
CA LYS A 839 -31.18 -11.03 -20.92
C LYS A 839 -30.23 -12.20 -21.15
N LEU A 840 -30.38 -12.93 -22.25
CA LEU A 840 -29.49 -14.04 -22.60
C LEU A 840 -28.15 -13.50 -23.10
N SER A 841 -27.07 -14.18 -22.76
CA SER A 841 -25.78 -13.88 -23.35
C SER A 841 -25.03 -15.18 -23.51
N THR A 842 -24.31 -15.31 -24.62
CA THR A 842 -23.38 -16.43 -24.79
C THR A 842 -22.06 -15.90 -25.31
N GLY A 843 -21.00 -16.61 -24.99
CA GLY A 843 -19.65 -16.32 -25.45
C GLY A 843 -18.92 -17.61 -25.79
N ARG A 844 -17.78 -17.44 -26.46
CA ARG A 844 -16.93 -18.54 -26.91
C ARG A 844 -16.52 -19.46 -25.76
N VAL A 845 -16.03 -18.90 -24.65
CA VAL A 845 -15.53 -19.68 -23.51
C VAL A 845 -16.68 -20.26 -22.66
N GLN A 846 -17.80 -19.54 -22.55
CA GLN A 846 -18.95 -19.96 -21.73
C GLN A 846 -19.65 -21.20 -22.30
N THR A 847 -19.68 -21.35 -23.62
CA THR A 847 -20.43 -22.41 -24.30
C THR A 847 -19.83 -23.81 -24.08
N PRO A 848 -18.51 -24.06 -24.27
CA PRO A 848 -17.87 -25.33 -23.92
C PRO A 848 -18.07 -25.70 -22.45
N VAL A 849 -17.92 -24.72 -21.54
CA VAL A 849 -18.07 -24.95 -20.10
C VAL A 849 -19.49 -25.39 -19.76
N LEU A 850 -20.50 -24.75 -20.35
CA LEU A 850 -21.89 -25.18 -20.22
C LEU A 850 -22.09 -26.60 -20.79
N GLY A 851 -21.47 -26.91 -21.93
CA GLY A 851 -21.47 -28.24 -22.53
C GLY A 851 -20.94 -29.32 -21.60
N TRP A 852 -19.78 -29.10 -20.97
CA TRP A 852 -19.19 -30.06 -20.02
C TRP A 852 -20.11 -30.32 -18.81
N ILE A 853 -20.79 -29.29 -18.31
CA ILE A 853 -21.74 -29.43 -17.20
C ILE A 853 -22.96 -30.26 -17.64
N ILE A 854 -23.47 -30.03 -18.86
CA ILE A 854 -24.60 -30.79 -19.44
C ILE A 854 -24.21 -32.25 -19.65
N GLU A 855 -23.06 -32.52 -20.27
CA GLU A 855 -22.53 -33.87 -20.49
C GLU A 855 -22.34 -34.60 -19.17
N ARG A 856 -21.76 -33.92 -18.16
CA ARG A 856 -21.58 -34.51 -16.83
C ARG A 856 -22.92 -34.80 -16.15
N TYR A 857 -23.90 -33.93 -16.29
CA TYR A 857 -25.24 -34.14 -15.75
C TYR A 857 -25.95 -35.33 -16.41
N ASN A 858 -25.86 -35.45 -17.74
CA ASN A 858 -26.40 -36.59 -18.49
C ASN A 858 -25.74 -37.90 -18.07
N SER A 859 -24.41 -37.90 -17.92
CA SER A 859 -23.65 -39.06 -17.45
C SER A 859 -24.06 -39.43 -16.02
N PHE A 860 -24.27 -38.45 -15.13
CA PHE A 860 -24.76 -38.67 -13.77
C PHE A 860 -26.17 -39.32 -13.74
N LEU A 861 -27.06 -38.94 -14.65
CA LEU A 861 -28.42 -39.48 -14.70
C LEU A 861 -28.47 -40.89 -15.31
N ASN A 862 -27.74 -41.09 -16.41
CA ASN A 862 -27.89 -42.25 -17.28
C ASN A 862 -26.88 -43.37 -16.98
N GLU A 863 -25.67 -43.03 -16.53
CA GLU A 863 -24.63 -44.01 -16.23
C GLU A 863 -24.66 -44.36 -14.74
N LYS A 864 -25.39 -45.42 -14.42
CA LYS A 864 -25.51 -45.95 -13.07
C LYS A 864 -24.66 -47.22 -12.92
N VAL A 865 -23.98 -47.30 -11.80
CA VAL A 865 -23.22 -48.48 -11.38
C VAL A 865 -23.72 -48.92 -10.00
N SER A 866 -23.57 -50.20 -9.71
CA SER A 866 -23.90 -50.69 -8.38
C SER A 866 -22.69 -50.53 -7.46
N THR A 867 -22.87 -49.89 -6.31
CA THR A 867 -21.84 -49.82 -5.28
C THR A 867 -22.08 -50.91 -4.26
N LEU A 868 -21.07 -51.77 -4.10
CA LEU A 868 -21.03 -52.73 -3.01
C LEU A 868 -20.02 -52.25 -1.98
N VAL A 869 -20.48 -52.11 -0.74
CA VAL A 869 -19.62 -51.87 0.42
C VAL A 869 -19.68 -53.06 1.35
N VAL A 870 -18.51 -53.61 1.68
CA VAL A 870 -18.36 -54.75 2.58
C VAL A 870 -17.59 -54.30 3.81
N ASN A 871 -18.16 -54.51 5.00
CA ASN A 871 -17.47 -54.28 6.27
C ASN A 871 -16.99 -55.63 6.82
N LEU A 872 -15.71 -55.72 7.15
CA LEU A 872 -15.06 -56.94 7.63
C LEU A 872 -14.88 -56.93 9.16
N GLU A 873 -14.65 -58.11 9.73
CA GLU A 873 -14.50 -58.30 11.18
C GLU A 873 -13.35 -57.53 11.83
N ASN A 874 -12.31 -57.22 11.05
CA ASN A 874 -11.17 -56.42 11.48
C ASN A 874 -11.38 -54.90 11.31
N GLY A 875 -12.60 -54.45 11.01
CA GLY A 875 -12.94 -53.04 10.81
C GLY A 875 -12.58 -52.49 9.42
N VAL A 876 -12.03 -53.31 8.52
CA VAL A 876 -11.76 -52.88 7.13
C VAL A 876 -13.07 -52.70 6.37
N LYS A 877 -13.17 -51.58 5.66
CA LYS A 877 -14.29 -51.24 4.79
C LYS A 877 -13.83 -51.28 3.35
N LEU A 878 -14.30 -52.29 2.60
CA LEU A 878 -14.05 -52.42 1.18
C LEU A 878 -15.20 -51.78 0.39
N SER A 879 -14.87 -51.13 -0.72
CA SER A 879 -15.85 -50.62 -1.66
C SER A 879 -15.42 -50.92 -3.09
N THR A 880 -16.34 -51.41 -3.91
CA THR A 880 -16.10 -51.61 -5.34
C THR A 880 -17.33 -51.21 -6.15
N LEU A 881 -17.10 -50.89 -7.43
CA LEU A 881 -18.15 -50.61 -8.40
C LEU A 881 -18.38 -51.89 -9.21
N LEU A 882 -19.65 -52.28 -9.33
CA LEU A 882 -20.08 -53.42 -10.11
C LEU A 882 -20.80 -52.91 -11.36
N ASP A 883 -20.42 -53.44 -12.53
CA ASP A 883 -21.07 -53.15 -13.81
C ASP A 883 -22.47 -53.81 -13.91
N SER A 884 -22.75 -54.78 -13.04
CA SER A 884 -24.05 -55.44 -12.94
C SER A 884 -24.98 -54.72 -11.95
N THR A 885 -26.23 -54.50 -12.36
CA THR A 885 -27.31 -53.96 -11.50
C THR A 885 -28.01 -55.03 -10.66
N ARG A 886 -27.58 -56.30 -10.76
CA ARG A 886 -28.09 -57.38 -9.89
C ARG A 886 -27.40 -57.32 -8.55
N GLU A 887 -28.18 -57.46 -7.48
CA GLU A 887 -27.65 -57.55 -6.13
C GLU A 887 -26.75 -58.79 -6.01
N PRO A 888 -25.47 -58.63 -5.65
CA PRO A 888 -24.58 -59.75 -5.45
C PRO A 888 -25.04 -60.56 -4.22
N LYS A 889 -25.07 -61.88 -4.33
CA LYS A 889 -25.40 -62.79 -3.22
C LYS A 889 -24.23 -62.87 -2.24
N LEU A 890 -23.98 -61.78 -1.50
CA LEU A 890 -22.80 -61.60 -0.66
C LEU A 890 -23.16 -61.27 0.80
N VAL A 891 -24.31 -61.76 1.27
CA VAL A 891 -24.89 -61.41 2.59
C VAL A 891 -24.17 -62.11 3.75
N GLU A 892 -23.65 -63.33 3.54
CA GLU A 892 -22.81 -64.06 4.48
C GLU A 892 -21.67 -64.76 3.72
N GLY A 893 -20.44 -64.59 4.17
CA GLY A 893 -19.27 -65.16 3.50
C GLY A 893 -17.95 -64.70 4.10
N LYS A 894 -16.86 -65.19 3.51
CA LYS A 894 -15.49 -64.78 3.83
C LYS A 894 -14.87 -64.07 2.64
N VAL A 895 -14.08 -63.03 2.92
CA VAL A 895 -13.22 -62.38 1.94
C VAL A 895 -11.81 -62.92 2.13
N THR A 896 -11.22 -63.45 1.06
CA THR A 896 -9.83 -63.92 1.09
C THR A 896 -8.89 -62.82 0.61
N VAL A 897 -7.83 -62.57 1.36
CA VAL A 897 -6.73 -61.70 0.91
C VAL A 897 -5.87 -62.48 -0.08
N VAL A 898 -5.94 -62.14 -1.36
CA VAL A 898 -5.28 -62.89 -2.45
C VAL A 898 -3.82 -62.49 -2.62
N SER A 899 -3.51 -61.20 -2.52
CA SER A 899 -2.13 -60.71 -2.63
C SER A 899 -1.96 -59.45 -1.81
N VAL A 900 -0.84 -59.32 -1.10
CA VAL A 900 -0.46 -58.08 -0.40
C VAL A 900 0.95 -57.67 -0.82
N LYS A 901 1.06 -56.52 -1.47
CA LYS A 901 2.35 -55.88 -1.77
C LYS A 901 2.57 -54.72 -0.82
N LEU A 902 3.66 -54.78 -0.04
CA LEU A 902 4.13 -53.68 0.79
C LEU A 902 5.32 -53.02 0.11
N GLU A 903 5.27 -51.71 -0.07
CA GLU A 903 6.37 -50.92 -0.64
C GLU A 903 6.63 -49.69 0.22
N GLU A 904 7.91 -49.40 0.47
CA GLU A 904 8.28 -48.09 0.99
C GLU A 904 8.11 -47.06 -0.12
N LYS A 905 7.28 -46.05 0.11
CA LYS A 905 6.98 -45.02 -0.86
C LYS A 905 7.32 -43.66 -0.29
N GLU A 906 8.13 -42.92 -1.03
CA GLU A 906 8.32 -41.50 -0.79
C GLU A 906 7.17 -40.72 -1.46
N LEU A 907 6.46 -39.91 -0.69
CA LEU A 907 5.40 -39.04 -1.20
C LEU A 907 5.86 -37.59 -1.12
N SER A 908 6.08 -36.98 -2.28
CA SER A 908 6.37 -35.56 -2.41
C SER A 908 5.19 -34.70 -1.95
N PRO A 909 5.44 -33.53 -1.35
CA PRO A 909 4.37 -32.60 -1.05
C PRO A 909 3.72 -32.10 -2.34
N PRO A 910 2.46 -31.65 -2.25
CA PRO A 910 1.82 -31.04 -3.40
C PRO A 910 2.39 -29.63 -3.66
N PRO A 911 2.32 -29.14 -4.91
CA PRO A 911 2.85 -27.83 -5.28
C PRO A 911 2.07 -26.70 -4.58
N PRO A 912 2.68 -25.50 -4.47
CA PRO A 912 1.98 -24.32 -3.96
C PRO A 912 0.80 -23.94 -4.86
N TYR A 913 -0.11 -23.12 -4.34
CA TYR A 913 -1.34 -22.80 -5.07
C TYR A 913 -1.09 -21.97 -6.33
N ILE A 914 -1.75 -22.37 -7.42
CA ILE A 914 -2.13 -21.50 -8.53
C ILE A 914 -3.62 -21.15 -8.42
N THR A 915 -4.10 -20.21 -9.24
CA THR A 915 -5.51 -19.75 -9.18
C THR A 915 -6.49 -20.92 -9.27
N ALA A 916 -6.30 -21.83 -10.22
CA ALA A 916 -7.23 -22.95 -10.42
C ALA A 916 -7.29 -23.89 -9.19
N THR A 917 -6.14 -24.29 -8.66
CA THR A 917 -6.05 -25.16 -7.48
C THR A 917 -6.55 -24.48 -6.21
N LEU A 918 -6.35 -23.17 -6.06
CA LEU A 918 -6.88 -22.41 -4.93
C LEU A 918 -8.41 -22.40 -4.96
N LEU A 919 -9.01 -22.15 -6.12
CA LEU A 919 -10.46 -22.10 -6.28
C LEU A 919 -11.11 -23.48 -6.13
N LYS A 920 -10.43 -24.54 -6.59
CA LYS A 920 -10.85 -25.92 -6.33
C LYS A 920 -10.91 -26.22 -4.84
N ASP A 921 -9.82 -25.99 -4.11
CA ASP A 921 -9.76 -26.32 -2.68
C ASP A 921 -10.66 -25.40 -1.85
N ALA A 922 -10.80 -24.12 -2.22
CA ALA A 922 -11.73 -23.19 -1.58
C ALA A 922 -13.20 -23.64 -1.67
N SER A 923 -13.57 -24.41 -2.70
CA SER A 923 -14.92 -24.98 -2.80
C SER A 923 -15.22 -25.97 -1.66
N GLN A 924 -14.20 -26.61 -1.09
CA GLN A 924 -14.34 -27.49 0.08
C GLN A 924 -14.66 -26.69 1.37
N LEU A 925 -14.28 -25.41 1.42
CA LEU A 925 -14.66 -24.49 2.49
C LEU A 925 -16.10 -23.98 2.35
N GLY A 926 -16.79 -24.34 1.25
CA GLY A 926 -18.12 -23.87 0.91
C GLY A 926 -18.14 -22.53 0.16
N PHE A 927 -16.99 -22.07 -0.34
CA PHE A 927 -16.90 -20.80 -1.06
C PHE A 927 -17.22 -20.98 -2.55
N SER A 928 -17.98 -20.04 -3.12
CA SER A 928 -18.09 -19.91 -4.57
C SER A 928 -16.75 -19.43 -5.14
N ALA A 929 -16.49 -19.72 -6.43
CA ALA A 929 -15.25 -19.30 -7.07
C ALA A 929 -15.08 -17.76 -7.05
N GLU A 930 -16.18 -17.02 -7.21
CA GLU A 930 -16.17 -15.55 -7.13
C GLU A 930 -15.85 -15.05 -5.72
N TYR A 931 -16.46 -15.64 -4.69
CA TYR A 931 -16.22 -15.24 -3.30
C TYR A 931 -14.79 -15.58 -2.85
N ALA A 932 -14.29 -16.75 -3.24
CA ALA A 932 -12.90 -17.12 -2.98
C ALA A 932 -11.92 -16.15 -3.67
N MET A 933 -12.17 -15.77 -4.93
CA MET A 933 -11.35 -14.77 -5.63
C MET A 933 -11.42 -13.39 -4.96
N SER A 934 -12.59 -12.94 -4.49
CA SER A 934 -12.68 -11.64 -3.79
C SER A 934 -11.89 -11.64 -2.48
N LEU A 935 -12.02 -12.71 -1.67
CA LEU A 935 -11.24 -12.87 -0.44
C LEU A 935 -9.73 -12.92 -0.72
N ALA A 936 -9.31 -13.60 -1.79
CA ALA A 936 -7.92 -13.66 -2.19
C ALA A 936 -7.42 -12.28 -2.65
N GLN A 937 -8.22 -11.51 -3.40
CA GLN A 937 -7.89 -10.15 -3.82
C GLN A 937 -7.69 -9.25 -2.61
N ASP A 938 -8.57 -9.36 -1.63
CA ASP A 938 -8.51 -8.64 -0.36
C ASP A 938 -7.22 -8.95 0.43
N LEU A 939 -6.79 -10.23 0.45
CA LEU A 939 -5.53 -10.66 1.07
C LEU A 939 -4.29 -10.13 0.30
N PHE A 940 -4.34 -10.10 -1.03
CA PHE A 940 -3.27 -9.55 -1.86
C PHE A 940 -3.13 -8.03 -1.67
N GLU A 941 -4.24 -7.28 -1.73
CA GLU A 941 -4.24 -5.82 -1.58
C GLU A 941 -3.84 -5.35 -0.18
N THR A 942 -4.04 -6.19 0.84
CA THR A 942 -3.55 -5.96 2.20
C THR A 942 -2.10 -6.39 2.42
N GLY A 943 -1.45 -6.97 1.40
CA GLY A 943 -0.05 -7.35 1.41
C GLY A 943 0.25 -8.63 2.19
N LEU A 944 -0.74 -9.53 2.34
CA LEU A 944 -0.59 -10.78 3.08
C LEU A 944 -0.22 -11.98 2.19
N ILE A 945 -0.60 -11.93 0.91
CA ILE A 945 -0.24 -12.96 -0.09
C ILE A 945 0.29 -12.33 -1.38
N THR A 946 0.95 -13.12 -2.21
CA THR A 946 1.37 -12.77 -3.57
C THR A 946 0.18 -12.66 -4.52
N TYR A 947 0.45 -12.18 -5.74
CA TYR A 947 -0.56 -11.95 -6.77
C TYR A 947 -1.36 -13.22 -7.11
N ILE A 948 -2.68 -13.08 -7.13
CA ILE A 948 -3.60 -14.22 -7.10
C ILE A 948 -3.96 -14.78 -8.48
N ARG A 949 -3.70 -14.04 -9.57
CA ARG A 949 -4.04 -14.44 -10.94
C ARG A 949 -2.81 -15.04 -11.61
N THR A 950 -2.44 -16.24 -11.18
CA THR A 950 -1.23 -16.92 -11.59
C THR A 950 -1.52 -18.37 -11.96
N ASP A 951 -0.90 -18.81 -13.05
CA ASP A 951 -0.91 -20.20 -13.52
C ASP A 951 0.42 -20.93 -13.23
N SER A 952 1.37 -20.24 -12.59
CA SER A 952 2.71 -20.73 -12.32
C SER A 952 2.86 -21.22 -10.88
N VAL A 953 3.44 -22.40 -10.71
CA VAL A 953 3.81 -22.96 -9.40
C VAL A 953 5.17 -22.46 -8.90
N HIS A 954 5.84 -21.58 -9.65
CA HIS A 954 7.17 -21.08 -9.32
C HIS A 954 7.23 -20.36 -7.97
N VAL A 955 8.29 -20.63 -7.20
CA VAL A 955 8.59 -19.99 -5.92
C VAL A 955 9.90 -19.22 -6.04
N SER A 956 9.86 -17.92 -5.74
CA SER A 956 11.03 -17.04 -5.73
C SER A 956 11.96 -17.33 -4.54
N ASN A 957 13.20 -16.84 -4.61
CA ASN A 957 14.14 -16.94 -3.48
C ASN A 957 13.59 -16.26 -2.21
N VAL A 958 12.82 -15.17 -2.36
CA VAL A 958 12.15 -14.48 -1.23
C VAL A 958 11.14 -15.42 -0.58
N GLY A 959 10.31 -16.10 -1.38
CA GLY A 959 9.37 -17.10 -0.88
C GLY A 959 10.06 -18.26 -0.14
N ILE A 960 11.16 -18.77 -0.69
CA ILE A 960 11.95 -19.84 -0.07
C ILE A 960 12.47 -19.40 1.31
N GLU A 961 12.99 -18.18 1.44
CA GLU A 961 13.46 -17.65 2.73
C GLU A 961 12.30 -17.46 3.73
N VAL A 962 11.10 -17.04 3.28
CA VAL A 962 9.90 -16.98 4.14
C VAL A 962 9.57 -18.35 4.73
N ALA A 963 9.58 -19.40 3.90
CA ALA A 963 9.30 -20.75 4.38
C ALA A 963 10.39 -21.27 5.34
N LYS A 964 11.66 -21.00 5.00
CA LYS A 964 12.82 -21.36 5.82
C LYS A 964 12.78 -20.72 7.19
N GLU A 965 12.48 -19.42 7.26
CA GLU A 965 12.37 -18.66 8.52
C GLU A 965 11.28 -19.28 9.42
N TYR A 966 10.08 -19.51 8.87
CA TYR A 966 8.98 -20.11 9.63
C TYR A 966 9.30 -21.54 10.11
N LEU A 967 9.81 -22.40 9.22
CA LEU A 967 10.09 -23.80 9.53
C LEU A 967 11.22 -23.93 10.56
N SER A 968 12.29 -23.15 10.41
CA SER A 968 13.41 -23.16 11.36
C SER A 968 12.98 -22.71 12.75
N GLU A 969 12.03 -21.77 12.86
CA GLU A 969 11.52 -21.29 14.14
C GLU A 969 10.51 -22.25 14.78
N LYS A 970 9.59 -22.85 14.01
CA LYS A 970 8.45 -23.60 14.54
C LYS A 970 8.63 -25.12 14.60
N LEU A 971 9.31 -25.71 13.62
CA LEU A 971 9.42 -27.18 13.49
C LEU A 971 10.87 -27.69 13.53
N GLY A 972 11.85 -26.87 13.16
CA GLY A 972 13.25 -27.24 13.03
C GLY A 972 13.74 -27.17 11.58
N ALA A 973 15.04 -26.89 11.40
CA ALA A 973 15.66 -26.70 10.09
C ALA A 973 15.68 -27.99 9.24
N GLU A 974 15.60 -29.17 9.87
CA GLU A 974 15.57 -30.48 9.24
C GLU A 974 14.27 -30.77 8.46
N TYR A 975 13.20 -30.04 8.75
CA TYR A 975 11.94 -30.15 8.01
C TYR A 975 11.93 -29.32 6.73
N PHE A 976 12.84 -28.36 6.60
CA PHE A 976 12.91 -27.48 5.44
C PHE A 976 13.62 -28.16 4.27
N SER A 977 12.96 -28.16 3.11
CA SER A 977 13.49 -28.65 1.84
C SER A 977 13.16 -27.65 0.75
N PRO A 978 14.11 -26.78 0.34
CA PRO A 978 13.84 -25.72 -0.62
C PRO A 978 13.43 -26.30 -1.98
N ARG A 979 12.27 -25.91 -2.49
CA ARG A 979 11.79 -26.29 -3.82
C ARG A 979 11.38 -25.06 -4.60
N LYS A 980 12.09 -24.79 -5.69
CA LYS A 980 11.77 -23.68 -6.61
C LYS A 980 10.47 -23.91 -7.39
N TRP A 981 10.07 -25.17 -7.58
CA TRP A 981 8.94 -25.62 -8.40
C TRP A 981 9.00 -25.01 -9.82
N ALA A 982 9.56 -25.74 -10.80
CA ALA A 982 9.61 -25.24 -12.17
C ALA A 982 8.19 -25.15 -12.77
N GLY A 983 7.89 -24.08 -13.50
CA GLY A 983 6.61 -23.87 -14.16
C GLY A 983 6.74 -22.91 -15.34
N GLU A 984 5.80 -22.98 -16.30
CA GLU A 984 5.68 -22.01 -17.39
C GLU A 984 5.11 -20.68 -16.84
N GLY A 985 5.73 -19.55 -17.20
CA GLY A 985 5.22 -18.21 -16.91
C GLY A 985 6.17 -17.32 -16.09
N THR A 986 5.92 -16.01 -16.12
CA THR A 986 6.72 -14.97 -15.44
C THR A 986 6.26 -14.68 -14.01
N HIS A 987 5.19 -15.32 -13.56
CA HIS A 987 4.56 -15.07 -12.25
C HIS A 987 4.96 -16.09 -11.19
N GLU A 988 4.91 -15.66 -9.93
CA GLU A 988 5.07 -16.51 -8.77
C GLU A 988 3.74 -17.21 -8.40
N CYS A 989 3.81 -18.32 -7.68
CA CYS A 989 2.66 -18.98 -7.07
C CYS A 989 1.96 -18.10 -6.02
N ILE A 990 0.76 -18.50 -5.61
CA ILE A 990 0.02 -17.88 -4.50
C ILE A 990 0.60 -18.38 -3.17
N ARG A 991 1.25 -17.49 -2.43
CA ARG A 991 1.88 -17.77 -1.13
C ARG A 991 1.77 -16.60 -0.15
N PRO A 992 1.98 -16.81 1.16
CA PRO A 992 2.17 -15.73 2.12
C PRO A 992 3.39 -14.87 1.80
N THR A 993 3.30 -13.57 2.12
CA THR A 993 4.42 -12.62 2.00
C THR A 993 5.32 -12.58 3.23
N ARG A 994 4.87 -13.16 4.35
CA ARG A 994 5.57 -13.16 5.64
C ARG A 994 5.44 -14.52 6.33
N PRO A 995 6.40 -14.90 7.21
CA PRO A 995 6.38 -16.16 7.96
C PRO A 995 5.40 -16.10 9.15
N ILE A 996 4.13 -15.78 8.90
CA ILE A 996 3.11 -15.56 9.93
C ILE A 996 1.95 -16.52 9.69
N ASP A 997 1.74 -17.48 10.58
CA ASP A 997 0.58 -18.37 10.47
C ASP A 997 -0.74 -17.66 10.87
N ARG A 998 -1.87 -18.36 10.71
CA ARG A 998 -3.20 -17.82 11.06
C ARG A 998 -3.29 -17.34 12.50
N LYS A 999 -2.73 -18.08 13.46
CA LYS A 999 -2.85 -17.75 14.90
C LYS A 999 -2.12 -16.45 15.20
N LYS A 1000 -0.88 -16.33 14.73
CA LYS A 1000 -0.08 -15.11 14.89
C LYS A 1000 -0.70 -13.94 14.12
N LEU A 1001 -1.23 -14.15 12.92
CA LEU A 1001 -1.93 -13.12 12.17
C LEU A 1001 -3.14 -12.58 12.94
N GLN A 1002 -3.98 -13.48 13.45
CA GLN A 1002 -5.16 -13.11 14.24
C GLN A 1002 -4.77 -12.31 15.48
N GLN A 1003 -3.76 -12.77 16.21
CA GLN A 1003 -3.19 -12.07 17.37
C GLN A 1003 -2.68 -10.67 17.00
N LEU A 1004 -1.94 -10.51 15.89
CA LEU A 1004 -1.43 -9.22 15.44
C LEU A 1004 -2.54 -8.24 15.05
N LEU A 1005 -3.66 -8.75 14.51
CA LEU A 1005 -4.84 -7.95 14.15
C LEU A 1005 -5.64 -7.53 15.39
N GLU A 1006 -5.90 -8.47 16.31
CA GLU A 1006 -6.64 -8.23 17.55
C GLU A 1006 -5.90 -7.24 18.45
N THR A 1007 -4.58 -7.41 18.57
CA THR A 1007 -3.73 -6.45 19.26
C THR A 1007 -3.57 -5.15 18.48
N LYS A 1008 -4.00 -5.00 17.21
CA LYS A 1008 -3.74 -3.81 16.36
C LYS A 1008 -2.25 -3.50 16.17
N THR A 1009 -1.41 -4.52 16.28
CA THR A 1009 0.03 -4.44 15.98
C THR A 1009 0.25 -4.45 14.47
N LEU A 1010 -0.54 -5.27 13.76
CA LEU A 1010 -0.73 -5.17 12.31
C LEU A 1010 -2.05 -4.45 12.04
N VAL A 1011 -1.98 -3.37 11.25
CA VAL A 1011 -3.17 -2.64 10.78
C VAL A 1011 -3.25 -2.81 9.27
N THR A 1012 -4.28 -3.51 8.83
CA THR A 1012 -4.59 -3.70 7.41
C THR A 1012 -5.42 -2.53 6.87
N SER A 1013 -5.38 -2.30 5.56
CA SER A 1013 -6.16 -1.24 4.91
C SER A 1013 -7.68 -1.47 5.03
N GLN A 1014 -8.10 -2.72 5.22
CA GLN A 1014 -9.47 -3.14 5.47
C GLN A 1014 -9.54 -4.25 6.53
N LYS A 1015 -10.72 -4.43 7.14
CA LYS A 1015 -10.95 -5.46 8.16
C LYS A 1015 -11.02 -6.84 7.50
N LEU A 1016 -10.26 -7.79 8.02
CA LEU A 1016 -10.31 -9.18 7.56
C LEU A 1016 -11.43 -9.93 8.29
N SER A 1017 -12.28 -10.62 7.53
CA SER A 1017 -13.33 -11.49 8.07
C SER A 1017 -12.78 -12.86 8.49
N PRO A 1018 -13.53 -13.66 9.27
CA PRO A 1018 -13.12 -15.04 9.58
C PRO A 1018 -12.85 -15.90 8.34
N ASP A 1019 -13.59 -15.69 7.25
CA ASP A 1019 -13.37 -16.41 5.98
C ASP A 1019 -12.05 -16.01 5.31
N HIS A 1020 -11.60 -14.75 5.44
CA HIS A 1020 -10.26 -14.35 5.00
C HIS A 1020 -9.19 -15.16 5.75
N LEU A 1021 -9.35 -15.32 7.07
CA LEU A 1021 -8.39 -16.07 7.88
C LEU A 1021 -8.39 -17.57 7.53
N ARG A 1022 -9.55 -18.15 7.21
CA ARG A 1022 -9.66 -19.54 6.74
C ARG A 1022 -8.99 -19.74 5.38
N LEU A 1023 -9.22 -18.83 4.43
CA LEU A 1023 -8.57 -18.89 3.13
C LEU A 1023 -7.05 -18.68 3.24
N TYR A 1024 -6.63 -17.72 4.07
CA TYR A 1024 -5.21 -17.47 4.35
C TYR A 1024 -4.52 -18.69 4.97
N GLU A 1025 -5.14 -19.34 5.96
CA GLU A 1025 -4.62 -20.57 6.57
C GLU A 1025 -4.42 -21.69 5.55
N MET A 1026 -5.39 -21.87 4.66
CA MET A 1026 -5.29 -22.85 3.57
C MET A 1026 -4.09 -22.54 2.67
N ILE A 1027 -3.94 -21.29 2.24
CA ILE A 1027 -2.81 -20.82 1.42
C ILE A 1027 -1.48 -21.04 2.16
N PHE A 1028 -1.42 -20.64 3.43
CA PHE A 1028 -0.24 -20.75 4.27
C PHE A 1028 0.21 -22.21 4.42
N ASN A 1029 -0.71 -23.09 4.82
CA ASN A 1029 -0.40 -24.50 5.05
C ASN A 1029 0.06 -25.20 3.77
N ARG A 1030 -0.60 -24.92 2.63
CA ARG A 1030 -0.21 -25.47 1.33
C ARG A 1030 1.18 -24.99 0.91
N PHE A 1031 1.48 -23.71 1.09
CA PHE A 1031 2.78 -23.15 0.73
C PHE A 1031 3.91 -23.73 1.59
N ILE A 1032 3.76 -23.73 2.92
CA ILE A 1032 4.77 -24.28 3.82
C ILE A 1032 4.98 -25.77 3.54
N ALA A 1033 3.90 -26.56 3.37
CA ALA A 1033 3.98 -27.97 2.99
C ALA A 1033 4.82 -28.18 1.70
N SER A 1034 4.64 -27.32 0.69
CA SER A 1034 5.40 -27.40 -0.57
C SER A 1034 6.92 -27.21 -0.41
N GLN A 1035 7.36 -26.61 0.70
CA GLN A 1035 8.76 -26.36 1.05
C GLN A 1035 9.27 -27.26 2.19
N MET A 1036 8.49 -28.26 2.61
CA MET A 1036 8.89 -29.24 3.63
C MET A 1036 9.42 -30.52 3.01
N ARG A 1037 10.26 -31.28 3.70
CA ARG A 1037 10.72 -32.60 3.21
C ARG A 1037 9.57 -33.55 2.85
N SER A 1038 9.83 -34.46 1.91
CA SER A 1038 8.89 -35.53 1.55
C SER A 1038 8.59 -36.42 2.76
N ILE A 1039 7.49 -37.15 2.70
CA ILE A 1039 7.19 -38.18 3.71
C ILE A 1039 7.60 -39.56 3.19
N ARG A 1040 8.02 -40.45 4.09
CA ARG A 1040 8.23 -41.87 3.77
C ARG A 1040 7.19 -42.70 4.47
N VAL A 1041 6.42 -43.46 3.69
CA VAL A 1041 5.32 -44.29 4.20
C VAL A 1041 5.50 -45.74 3.79
N LEU A 1042 4.98 -46.66 4.61
CA LEU A 1042 4.74 -48.03 4.19
C LEU A 1042 3.41 -48.06 3.45
N TYR A 1043 3.45 -48.26 2.13
CA TYR A 1043 2.26 -48.33 1.29
C TYR A 1043 1.86 -49.79 1.06
N GLN A 1044 0.58 -50.08 1.24
CA GLN A 1044 0.00 -51.40 0.97
C GLN A 1044 -0.86 -51.34 -0.28
N GLN A 1045 -0.63 -52.27 -1.19
CA GLN A 1045 -1.56 -52.63 -2.26
C GLN A 1045 -2.07 -54.04 -2.00
N ALA A 1046 -3.36 -54.17 -1.71
CA ALA A 1046 -3.96 -55.46 -1.40
C ALA A 1046 -5.11 -55.77 -2.35
N ASN A 1047 -5.06 -56.96 -2.95
CA ASN A 1047 -6.18 -57.52 -3.70
C ASN A 1047 -6.90 -58.52 -2.81
N LEU A 1048 -8.19 -58.30 -2.60
CA LEU A 1048 -9.07 -59.18 -1.86
C LEU A 1048 -10.12 -59.74 -2.80
N ARG A 1049 -10.56 -60.97 -2.57
CA ARG A 1049 -11.57 -61.62 -3.41
C ARG A 1049 -12.56 -62.41 -2.58
N THR A 1050 -13.81 -62.37 -3.02
CA THR A 1050 -14.83 -63.35 -2.65
C THR A 1050 -14.91 -64.43 -3.76
N GLU A 1051 -15.93 -65.29 -3.74
CA GLU A 1051 -16.18 -66.20 -4.86
C GLU A 1051 -16.46 -65.43 -6.17
N ASP A 1052 -17.16 -64.30 -6.08
CA ASP A 1052 -17.72 -63.58 -7.24
C ASP A 1052 -17.13 -62.17 -7.48
N VAL A 1053 -16.45 -61.56 -6.51
CA VAL A 1053 -16.07 -60.12 -6.57
C VAL A 1053 -14.64 -59.89 -6.09
N SER A 1054 -13.87 -59.09 -6.84
CA SER A 1054 -12.56 -58.59 -6.43
C SER A 1054 -12.63 -57.17 -5.88
N PHE A 1055 -11.84 -56.90 -4.85
CA PHE A 1055 -11.67 -55.61 -4.21
C PHE A 1055 -10.20 -55.21 -4.22
N GLN A 1056 -9.95 -53.92 -4.45
CA GLN A 1056 -8.64 -53.31 -4.27
C GLN A 1056 -8.67 -52.47 -2.97
N TYR A 1057 -7.71 -52.70 -2.09
CA TYR A 1057 -7.61 -52.02 -0.80
C TYR A 1057 -6.20 -51.44 -0.62
N ASP A 1058 -6.06 -50.22 -1.11
CA ASP A 1058 -4.77 -49.52 -1.16
C ASP A 1058 -4.74 -48.37 -0.16
N GLY A 1059 -3.57 -48.15 0.45
CA GLY A 1059 -3.36 -47.03 1.35
C GLY A 1059 -2.06 -47.13 2.13
N TYR A 1060 -1.76 -46.10 2.91
CA TYR A 1060 -0.59 -46.11 3.78
C TYR A 1060 -0.91 -46.81 5.10
N VAL A 1061 -0.02 -47.68 5.58
CA VAL A 1061 -0.15 -48.40 6.84
C VAL A 1061 0.47 -47.60 7.98
N GLU A 1062 1.70 -47.14 7.75
CA GLU A 1062 2.54 -46.45 8.72
C GLU A 1062 3.35 -45.35 8.04
N VAL A 1063 3.67 -44.30 8.78
CA VAL A 1063 4.55 -43.20 8.35
C VAL A 1063 5.87 -43.37 9.09
N PHE A 1064 6.96 -43.62 8.36
CA PHE A 1064 8.30 -43.79 8.94
C PHE A 1064 8.96 -42.44 9.20
N GLU A 1065 8.78 -41.50 8.26
CA GLU A 1065 9.34 -40.17 8.34
C GLU A 1065 8.26 -39.15 8.05
N HIS A 1066 7.93 -38.36 9.07
CA HIS A 1066 7.02 -37.22 8.95
C HIS A 1066 7.70 -36.04 8.24
N GLY A 1067 6.91 -35.24 7.56
CA GLY A 1067 7.35 -34.10 6.76
C GLY A 1067 6.16 -33.15 6.56
N TRP A 1068 5.77 -32.95 5.31
CA TRP A 1068 4.68 -32.04 4.95
C TRP A 1068 3.30 -32.42 5.52
N ASP A 1069 3.11 -33.66 5.98
CA ASP A 1069 1.87 -34.16 6.58
C ASP A 1069 1.52 -33.47 7.92
N LEU A 1070 2.50 -32.80 8.54
CA LEU A 1070 2.29 -31.96 9.72
C LEU A 1070 1.49 -30.69 9.41
N MET A 1071 1.48 -30.24 8.15
CA MET A 1071 0.80 -29.01 7.72
C MET A 1071 -0.52 -29.28 6.99
N ILE A 1072 -0.57 -30.35 6.19
CA ILE A 1072 -1.75 -30.71 5.40
C ILE A 1072 -1.99 -32.22 5.46
N SER A 1073 -3.26 -32.62 5.53
CA SER A 1073 -3.61 -34.04 5.61
C SER A 1073 -3.27 -34.81 4.33
N LEU A 1074 -2.91 -36.07 4.50
CA LEU A 1074 -2.66 -37.00 3.40
C LEU A 1074 -3.93 -37.22 2.58
N ASN A 1075 -3.84 -37.00 1.27
CA ASN A 1075 -4.91 -37.37 0.32
C ASN A 1075 -4.91 -38.86 -0.03
N VAL A 1076 -4.18 -39.66 0.76
CA VAL A 1076 -4.12 -41.12 0.67
C VAL A 1076 -4.81 -41.67 1.91
N PRO A 1077 -5.75 -42.62 1.79
CA PRO A 1077 -6.41 -43.21 2.95
C PRO A 1077 -5.41 -44.03 3.79
N LYS A 1078 -5.62 -44.02 5.11
CA LYS A 1078 -4.92 -44.93 6.02
C LYS A 1078 -5.51 -46.34 5.86
N ALA A 1079 -4.67 -47.31 5.56
CA ALA A 1079 -5.06 -48.71 5.39
C ALA A 1079 -4.71 -49.53 6.64
N THR A 1080 -5.59 -50.45 7.01
CA THR A 1080 -5.27 -51.49 7.99
C THR A 1080 -4.34 -52.50 7.35
N ARG A 1081 -3.27 -52.90 8.05
CA ARG A 1081 -2.33 -53.92 7.56
C ARG A 1081 -3.05 -55.26 7.37
N LEU A 1082 -2.87 -55.87 6.21
CA LEU A 1082 -3.42 -57.18 5.86
C LEU A 1082 -2.30 -58.20 5.67
N THR A 1083 -2.63 -59.47 5.87
CA THR A 1083 -1.73 -60.61 5.63
C THR A 1083 -2.32 -61.48 4.54
N GLU A 1084 -1.51 -61.81 3.54
CA GLU A 1084 -1.89 -62.69 2.43
C GLU A 1084 -2.34 -64.07 2.93
N GLY A 1085 -3.38 -64.64 2.30
CA GLY A 1085 -3.98 -65.91 2.70
C GLY A 1085 -4.94 -65.82 3.90
N THR A 1086 -5.09 -64.65 4.54
CA THR A 1086 -6.08 -64.46 5.62
C THR A 1086 -7.50 -64.48 5.04
N GLU A 1087 -8.38 -65.24 5.66
CA GLU A 1087 -9.82 -65.15 5.43
C GLU A 1087 -10.46 -64.25 6.49
N LEU A 1088 -11.25 -63.27 6.05
CA LEU A 1088 -11.93 -62.31 6.92
C LEU A 1088 -13.44 -62.46 6.80
N LYS A 1089 -14.14 -62.58 7.92
CA LYS A 1089 -15.60 -62.67 7.95
C LYS A 1089 -16.25 -61.33 7.57
N ILE A 1090 -17.26 -61.40 6.72
CA ILE A 1090 -18.11 -60.25 6.40
C ILE A 1090 -19.08 -60.01 7.56
N ILE A 1091 -19.04 -58.81 8.16
CA ILE A 1091 -20.00 -58.39 9.20
C ILE A 1091 -21.29 -57.89 8.56
N SER A 1092 -21.15 -57.07 7.51
CA SER A 1092 -22.31 -56.49 6.83
C SER A 1092 -21.96 -56.05 5.43
N THR A 1093 -22.94 -56.15 4.55
CA THR A 1093 -22.89 -55.60 3.21
C THR A 1093 -23.93 -54.50 3.05
N LYS A 1094 -23.55 -53.43 2.35
CA LYS A 1094 -24.48 -52.41 1.89
C LYS A 1094 -24.41 -52.34 0.39
N TYR A 1095 -25.57 -52.40 -0.25
CA TYR A 1095 -25.73 -52.36 -1.69
C TYR A 1095 -26.67 -51.21 -2.05
N TRP A 1096 -26.25 -50.39 -3.02
CA TRP A 1096 -27.14 -49.41 -3.64
C TRP A 1096 -26.65 -49.06 -5.04
N VAL A 1097 -27.58 -48.64 -5.89
CA VAL A 1097 -27.27 -48.08 -7.21
C VAL A 1097 -26.83 -46.63 -7.03
N THR A 1098 -25.67 -46.27 -7.58
CA THR A 1098 -25.14 -44.91 -7.53
C THR A 1098 -24.75 -44.42 -8.93
N PRO A 1099 -24.78 -43.09 -9.17
CA PRO A 1099 -24.21 -42.51 -10.37
C PRO A 1099 -22.70 -42.81 -10.49
N LYS A 1100 -22.27 -43.29 -11.66
CA LYS A 1100 -20.86 -43.58 -11.96
C LYS A 1100 -19.98 -42.34 -11.85
N PHE A 1101 -20.49 -41.21 -12.31
CA PHE A 1101 -19.81 -39.92 -12.28
C PHE A 1101 -20.54 -38.96 -11.35
N GLN A 1102 -19.81 -38.25 -10.50
CA GLN A 1102 -20.37 -37.19 -9.65
C GLN A 1102 -20.48 -35.87 -10.41
N LEU A 1103 -21.46 -35.05 -10.02
CA LEU A 1103 -21.64 -33.69 -10.54
C LEU A 1103 -20.45 -32.79 -10.18
N PHE A 1104 -20.17 -31.83 -11.05
CA PHE A 1104 -19.13 -30.83 -10.83
C PHE A 1104 -19.55 -29.79 -9.77
N SER A 1105 -18.61 -29.37 -8.93
CA SER A 1105 -18.67 -28.10 -8.19
C SER A 1105 -18.16 -26.96 -9.09
N GLN A 1106 -18.28 -25.71 -8.63
CA GLN A 1106 -17.60 -24.59 -9.28
C GLN A 1106 -16.08 -24.83 -9.39
N GLY A 1107 -15.47 -25.36 -8.33
CA GLY A 1107 -14.03 -25.66 -8.29
C GLY A 1107 -13.62 -26.74 -9.29
N ASP A 1108 -14.43 -27.80 -9.43
CA ASP A 1108 -14.19 -28.87 -10.40
C ASP A 1108 -14.21 -28.33 -11.84
N VAL A 1109 -15.13 -27.41 -12.14
CA VAL A 1109 -15.20 -26.77 -13.47
C VAL A 1109 -13.97 -25.89 -13.72
N VAL A 1110 -13.51 -25.13 -12.73
CA VAL A 1110 -12.32 -24.28 -12.86
C VAL A 1110 -11.06 -25.10 -13.12
N GLU A 1111 -10.89 -26.24 -12.42
CA GLU A 1111 -9.78 -27.15 -12.70
C GLU A 1111 -9.85 -27.72 -14.11
N LEU A 1112 -11.04 -28.16 -14.55
CA LEU A 1112 -11.25 -28.68 -15.90
C LEU A 1112 -10.95 -27.63 -16.98
N MET A 1113 -11.31 -26.36 -16.74
CA MET A 1113 -10.96 -25.23 -17.60
C MET A 1113 -9.44 -25.09 -17.75
N LYS A 1114 -8.67 -25.23 -16.66
CA LYS A 1114 -7.21 -25.19 -16.70
C LYS A 1114 -6.63 -26.38 -17.45
N GLU A 1115 -7.08 -27.60 -17.16
CA GLU A 1115 -6.64 -28.83 -17.82
C GLU A 1115 -6.87 -28.78 -19.34
N ARG A 1116 -8.03 -28.26 -19.75
CA ARG A 1116 -8.38 -28.11 -21.17
C ARG A 1116 -7.84 -26.85 -21.82
N LYS A 1117 -7.11 -26.00 -21.09
CA LYS A 1117 -6.56 -24.71 -21.57
C LYS A 1117 -7.64 -23.76 -22.11
N ILE A 1118 -8.78 -23.70 -21.42
CA ILE A 1118 -9.94 -22.87 -21.77
C ILE A 1118 -10.09 -21.78 -20.73
N GLY A 1119 -9.93 -20.52 -21.14
CA GLY A 1119 -9.90 -19.38 -20.23
C GLY A 1119 -8.56 -19.20 -19.51
N ARG A 1120 -8.53 -18.24 -18.57
CA ARG A 1120 -7.34 -17.76 -17.83
C ARG A 1120 -7.69 -17.45 -16.37
N PRO A 1121 -6.70 -17.36 -15.45
CA PRO A 1121 -6.89 -16.92 -14.07
C PRO A 1121 -7.81 -15.72 -13.85
N SER A 1122 -7.75 -14.72 -14.73
CA SER A 1122 -8.58 -13.50 -14.67
C SER A 1122 -10.05 -13.70 -15.06
N THR A 1123 -10.40 -14.89 -15.57
CA THR A 1123 -11.73 -15.18 -16.16
C THR A 1123 -12.44 -16.39 -15.58
N TYR A 1124 -11.74 -17.31 -14.90
CA TYR A 1124 -12.34 -18.54 -14.36
C TYR A 1124 -13.59 -18.28 -13.51
N SER A 1125 -13.50 -17.44 -12.46
CA SER A 1125 -14.65 -17.14 -11.60
C SER A 1125 -15.77 -16.40 -12.36
N LYS A 1126 -15.40 -15.46 -13.24
CA LYS A 1126 -16.33 -14.67 -14.04
C LYS A 1126 -17.16 -15.55 -14.98
N ILE A 1127 -16.56 -16.56 -15.60
CA ILE A 1127 -17.25 -17.47 -16.52
C ILE A 1127 -18.28 -18.31 -15.78
N VAL A 1128 -17.90 -18.92 -14.66
CA VAL A 1128 -18.83 -19.70 -13.82
C VAL A 1128 -19.97 -18.81 -13.32
N LYS A 1129 -19.65 -17.59 -12.87
CA LYS A 1129 -20.64 -16.60 -12.44
C LYS A 1129 -21.64 -16.24 -13.53
N VAL A 1130 -21.19 -15.99 -14.76
CA VAL A 1130 -22.11 -15.68 -15.87
C VAL A 1130 -23.08 -16.83 -16.14
N LEU A 1131 -22.63 -18.09 -16.10
CA LEU A 1131 -23.52 -19.24 -16.29
C LEU A 1131 -24.62 -19.32 -15.22
N LEU A 1132 -24.30 -18.96 -13.98
CA LEU A 1132 -25.24 -18.89 -12.86
C LEU A 1132 -26.19 -17.67 -12.98
N ASP A 1133 -25.64 -16.48 -13.24
CA ASP A 1133 -26.40 -15.22 -13.37
C ASP A 1133 -27.40 -15.25 -14.54
N ARG A 1134 -27.05 -15.97 -15.62
CA ARG A 1134 -27.92 -16.18 -16.79
C ARG A 1134 -28.91 -17.34 -16.61
N LEU A 1135 -28.88 -18.01 -15.45
CA LEU A 1135 -29.71 -19.18 -15.13
C LEU A 1135 -29.54 -20.32 -16.14
N TYR A 1136 -28.35 -20.49 -16.73
CA TYR A 1136 -28.01 -21.66 -17.55
C TYR A 1136 -27.66 -22.85 -16.69
N VAL A 1137 -27.10 -22.57 -15.51
CA VAL A 1137 -26.73 -23.53 -14.50
C VAL A 1137 -27.31 -23.05 -13.17
N THR A 1138 -27.62 -23.98 -12.28
CA THR A 1138 -27.98 -23.69 -10.88
C THR A 1138 -27.24 -24.62 -9.94
N GLU A 1139 -27.25 -24.31 -8.65
CA GLU A 1139 -26.58 -25.09 -7.63
C GLU A 1139 -27.55 -25.94 -6.82
N THR A 1140 -27.12 -27.15 -6.49
CA THR A 1140 -27.87 -28.03 -5.57
C THR A 1140 -27.83 -27.49 -4.14
N ARG A 1141 -29.01 -27.33 -3.52
CA ARG A 1141 -29.19 -26.69 -2.20
C ARG A 1141 -28.32 -27.23 -1.05
N LYS A 1142 -27.90 -28.50 -1.10
CA LYS A 1142 -27.16 -29.16 0.00
C LYS A 1142 -25.65 -29.29 -0.24
N ARG A 1143 -25.20 -29.31 -1.50
CA ARG A 1143 -23.82 -29.70 -1.84
C ARG A 1143 -23.12 -28.72 -2.80
N GLY A 1144 -23.79 -27.65 -3.24
CA GLY A 1144 -23.19 -26.66 -4.14
C GLY A 1144 -22.73 -27.24 -5.48
N LYS A 1145 -23.30 -28.38 -5.89
CA LYS A 1145 -22.99 -29.02 -7.18
C LYS A 1145 -23.81 -28.38 -8.29
N LEU A 1146 -23.20 -28.20 -9.45
CA LEU A 1146 -23.75 -27.56 -10.63
C LEU A 1146 -24.64 -28.53 -11.41
N ILE A 1147 -25.82 -28.05 -11.77
CA ILE A 1147 -26.76 -28.74 -12.65
C ILE A 1147 -27.26 -27.78 -13.73
N PRO A 1148 -27.36 -28.22 -15.00
CA PRO A 1148 -27.88 -27.38 -16.06
C PRO A 1148 -29.38 -27.15 -15.88
N THR A 1149 -29.88 -26.01 -16.34
CA THR A 1149 -31.31 -25.73 -16.43
C THR A 1149 -31.83 -26.12 -17.81
N GLU A 1150 -33.16 -26.27 -17.96
CA GLU A 1150 -33.78 -26.50 -19.26
C GLU A 1150 -33.45 -25.38 -20.26
N LEU A 1151 -33.38 -24.13 -19.78
CA LEU A 1151 -32.95 -22.99 -20.58
C LEU A 1151 -31.50 -23.16 -21.05
N GLY A 1152 -30.59 -23.52 -20.14
CA GLY A 1152 -29.18 -23.76 -20.46
C GLY A 1152 -29.00 -24.83 -21.53
N ILE A 1153 -29.71 -25.96 -21.41
CA ILE A 1153 -29.69 -27.05 -22.39
C ILE A 1153 -30.15 -26.57 -23.76
N LYS A 1154 -31.32 -25.89 -23.84
CA LYS A 1154 -31.84 -25.38 -25.12
C LYS A 1154 -30.90 -24.36 -25.77
N VAL A 1155 -30.30 -23.48 -24.97
CA VAL A 1155 -29.33 -22.49 -25.46
C VAL A 1155 -28.08 -23.20 -25.97
N TYR A 1156 -27.52 -24.14 -25.22
CA TYR A 1156 -26.34 -24.92 -25.65
C TYR A 1156 -26.62 -25.67 -26.95
N ASP A 1157 -27.74 -26.39 -27.05
CA ASP A 1157 -28.11 -27.15 -28.25
C ASP A 1157 -28.26 -26.25 -29.48
N TYR A 1158 -28.83 -25.06 -29.30
CA TYR A 1158 -28.99 -24.10 -30.39
C TYR A 1158 -27.64 -23.56 -30.87
N VAL A 1159 -26.79 -23.12 -29.93
CA VAL A 1159 -25.51 -22.50 -30.27
C VAL A 1159 -24.52 -23.53 -30.81
N SER A 1160 -24.42 -24.71 -30.17
CA SER A 1160 -23.54 -25.79 -30.62
C SER A 1160 -23.92 -26.28 -32.03
N LYS A 1161 -25.21 -26.47 -32.35
CA LYS A 1161 -25.62 -26.95 -33.68
C LYS A 1161 -25.42 -25.93 -34.80
N LYS A 1162 -25.64 -24.63 -34.54
CA LYS A 1162 -25.60 -23.60 -35.59
C LYS A 1162 -24.28 -22.85 -35.69
N PHE A 1163 -23.53 -22.76 -34.59
CA PHE A 1163 -22.35 -21.90 -34.47
C PHE A 1163 -21.14 -22.63 -33.89
N ALA A 1164 -21.08 -23.98 -33.99
CA ALA A 1164 -19.96 -24.81 -33.51
C ALA A 1164 -18.58 -24.25 -33.87
N GLN A 1165 -18.42 -23.75 -35.09
CA GLN A 1165 -17.16 -23.20 -35.58
C GLN A 1165 -16.65 -22.02 -34.73
N LEU A 1166 -17.55 -21.22 -34.15
CA LEU A 1166 -17.20 -20.07 -33.29
C LEU A 1166 -17.02 -20.42 -31.81
N VAL A 1167 -17.69 -21.47 -31.33
CA VAL A 1167 -17.82 -21.75 -29.88
C VAL A 1167 -17.28 -23.11 -29.45
N SER A 1168 -16.68 -23.89 -30.37
CA SER A 1168 -16.08 -25.18 -30.05
C SER A 1168 -14.92 -25.05 -29.07
N GLU A 1169 -14.65 -26.11 -28.32
CA GLU A 1169 -13.50 -26.16 -27.42
C GLU A 1169 -12.18 -25.93 -28.18
N ASP A 1170 -12.01 -26.54 -29.35
CA ASP A 1170 -10.76 -26.44 -30.11
C ASP A 1170 -10.54 -25.06 -30.71
N ARG A 1171 -11.57 -24.42 -31.29
CA ARG A 1171 -11.45 -23.02 -31.73
C ARG A 1171 -11.15 -22.10 -30.55
N THR A 1172 -11.79 -22.36 -29.40
CA THR A 1172 -11.55 -21.60 -28.17
C THR A 1172 -10.10 -21.70 -27.71
N ARG A 1173 -9.53 -22.90 -27.74
CA ARG A 1173 -8.13 -23.15 -27.39
C ARG A 1173 -7.16 -22.50 -28.37
N GLN A 1174 -7.47 -22.58 -29.67
CA GLN A 1174 -6.66 -21.99 -30.74
C GLN A 1174 -6.57 -20.47 -30.59
N LEU A 1175 -7.70 -19.79 -30.42
CA LEU A 1175 -7.72 -18.32 -30.26
C LEU A 1175 -6.99 -17.86 -28.99
N GLU A 1176 -7.12 -18.59 -27.87
CA GLU A 1176 -6.33 -18.32 -26.65
C GLU A 1176 -4.82 -18.48 -26.91
N ALA A 1177 -4.40 -19.45 -27.72
CA ALA A 1177 -3.00 -19.61 -28.10
C ALA A 1177 -2.51 -18.51 -29.06
N GLU A 1178 -3.35 -18.05 -29.99
CA GLU A 1178 -3.05 -16.92 -30.87
C GLU A 1178 -2.85 -15.63 -30.07
N MET A 1179 -3.69 -15.39 -29.05
CA MET A 1179 -3.48 -14.27 -28.11
C MET A 1179 -2.15 -14.36 -27.36
N ASP A 1180 -1.75 -15.55 -26.92
CA ASP A 1180 -0.43 -15.75 -26.29
C ASP A 1180 0.73 -15.46 -27.26
N GLN A 1181 0.53 -15.63 -28.57
CA GLN A 1181 1.51 -15.22 -29.57
C GLN A 1181 1.53 -13.70 -29.76
N VAL A 1182 0.38 -13.02 -29.67
CA VAL A 1182 0.32 -11.55 -29.69
C VAL A 1182 1.09 -10.96 -28.52
N GLU A 1183 0.95 -11.54 -27.33
CA GLU A 1183 1.74 -11.13 -26.16
C GLU A 1183 3.26 -11.29 -26.39
N LYS A 1184 3.66 -12.22 -27.27
CA LYS A 1184 5.06 -12.43 -27.69
C LYS A 1184 5.47 -11.61 -28.93
N GLY A 1185 4.58 -10.74 -29.44
CA GLY A 1185 4.85 -9.83 -30.55
C GLY A 1185 4.29 -10.24 -31.92
N ALA A 1186 3.35 -11.19 -31.99
CA ALA A 1186 2.63 -11.49 -33.23
C ALA A 1186 1.68 -10.34 -33.65
N ASP A 1187 1.38 -10.23 -34.95
CA ASP A 1187 0.53 -9.16 -35.48
C ASP A 1187 -0.94 -9.33 -35.07
N TYR A 1188 -1.36 -8.49 -34.13
CA TYR A 1188 -2.71 -8.48 -33.58
C TYR A 1188 -3.79 -8.09 -34.62
N GLN A 1189 -3.44 -7.30 -35.64
CA GLN A 1189 -4.39 -6.86 -36.68
C GLN A 1189 -4.76 -8.00 -37.61
N ALA A 1190 -3.81 -8.89 -37.91
CA ALA A 1190 -4.04 -10.08 -38.72
C ALA A 1190 -5.06 -11.02 -38.04
N ILE A 1191 -4.88 -11.29 -36.74
CA ILE A 1191 -5.78 -12.14 -35.95
C ILE A 1191 -7.19 -11.53 -35.88
N LEU A 1192 -7.31 -10.22 -35.64
CA LEU A 1192 -8.61 -9.54 -35.70
C LEU A 1192 -9.25 -9.64 -37.09
N GLY A 1193 -8.45 -9.57 -38.15
CA GLY A 1193 -8.89 -9.77 -39.53
C GLY A 1193 -9.50 -11.14 -39.77
N GLU A 1194 -8.82 -12.20 -39.30
CA GLU A 1194 -9.31 -13.57 -39.38
C GLU A 1194 -10.63 -13.75 -38.64
N VAL A 1195 -10.72 -13.30 -37.39
CA VAL A 1195 -11.95 -13.36 -36.58
C VAL A 1195 -13.09 -12.60 -37.24
N PHE A 1196 -12.83 -11.41 -37.77
CA PHE A 1196 -13.84 -10.59 -38.43
C PHE A 1196 -14.39 -11.24 -39.70
N VAL A 1197 -13.52 -11.82 -40.53
CA VAL A 1197 -13.91 -12.54 -41.75
C VAL A 1197 -14.69 -13.81 -41.41
N GLU A 1198 -14.24 -14.56 -40.41
CA GLU A 1198 -14.93 -15.75 -39.90
C GLU A 1198 -16.35 -15.41 -39.45
N LEU A 1199 -16.51 -14.36 -38.63
CA LEU A 1199 -17.81 -13.89 -38.16
C LEU A 1199 -18.73 -13.48 -39.30
N LYS A 1200 -18.22 -12.71 -40.27
CA LYS A 1200 -19.00 -12.29 -41.46
C LYS A 1200 -19.52 -13.50 -42.25
N ASN A 1201 -18.66 -14.48 -42.49
CA ASN A 1201 -18.99 -15.68 -43.27
C ASN A 1201 -20.05 -16.52 -42.56
N ILE A 1202 -19.90 -16.75 -41.26
CA ILE A 1202 -20.80 -17.62 -40.47
C ILE A 1202 -22.16 -16.96 -40.23
N LEU A 1203 -22.18 -15.64 -40.01
CA LEU A 1203 -23.41 -14.91 -39.68
C LEU A 1203 -24.16 -14.37 -40.91
N GLY A 1204 -23.55 -14.45 -42.11
CA GLY A 1204 -24.14 -13.97 -43.36
C GLY A 1204 -24.37 -12.45 -43.37
N ILE A 1205 -23.47 -11.69 -42.75
CA ILE A 1205 -23.57 -10.23 -42.63
C ILE A 1205 -23.26 -9.62 -44.01
N ARG A 1206 -24.28 -9.09 -44.70
CA ARG A 1206 -24.11 -8.31 -45.95
C ARG A 1206 -23.50 -6.93 -45.62
N GLU A 1207 -22.67 -6.41 -46.52
CA GLU A 1207 -22.08 -5.06 -46.41
C GLU A 1207 -23.19 -4.02 -46.14
N HIS A 1208 -23.27 -3.52 -44.91
CA HIS A 1208 -23.96 -2.27 -44.66
C HIS A 1208 -23.04 -1.14 -45.12
N ARG A 1209 -23.53 -0.41 -46.13
CA ARG A 1209 -22.93 0.72 -46.83
C ARG A 1209 -21.84 1.44 -46.04
N GLU A 1210 -20.65 1.47 -46.66
CA GLU A 1210 -19.65 2.50 -46.44
C GLU A 1210 -20.33 3.88 -46.51
N THR A 1211 -20.58 4.50 -45.36
CA THR A 1211 -20.69 5.96 -45.30
C THR A 1211 -19.29 6.49 -45.10
N VAL A 1212 -18.79 7.06 -46.20
CA VAL A 1212 -17.61 7.93 -46.33
C VAL A 1212 -17.57 9.00 -45.23
#